data_AF-A0A841YR16-F1
#
_entry.id   AF-A0A841YR16-F1
#
_cell.length_a   1.000
_cell.length_b   1.000
_cell.length_c   1.000
_cell.angle_alpha   90.00
_cell.angle_beta   90.00
_cell.angle_gamma   90.00
#
_symmetry.space_group_name_H-M   'P 1'
#
loop_
_entity.id
_entity.type
_entity.pdbx_description
1 polymer ?
#
loop_
_entity_poly.entity_id
_entity_poly.type
_entity_poly.pdbx_seq_one_letter_code
_entity_poly.pdbx_strand_id
1 'polypeptide(L)'
;MKKIENIYHEIEYLQKKILNNIRPEVIEQEDFINAENWHSSNDALTFEQANQAVKIHNASDHYVYFSYLETNLLFSRYPANIIEAVPGELFEFNIQLETTGVNTTKIAIIEYGYKGKLKATLFDPNKKYRFKASQDTIRLRFALRVQGKSEVFITGCECHRVFDEAKAHMQGNTQLEARTSLANIKQTSELRVACIFDEFTRTCYDKEVHLISFTPDNWEEVLEREQPHLLMVESAWHGNGKAWEYKIGRYANQDRSALLGLLDWCRQNEVPTIFWNKEDPIHYDKFIDTAKLFDYIYTTDADMIPNYKKAAGHDNVFAQSFAIQPNMHNPIKLYPQRIDKMCFAGSYYANRHEDRRRDMDQILGITQKYGLAIYDRNFERNSPDFQFPAQFLPNVLGSLTYNEMNVAYKGYKYMLNINSIKGSPTMFSRRVFEGLACGTPIISSYSKGIQRMFGDLVLIAETEESLKEKIHVITTDEAVYQQKALEGIREVYHHHTYKHRLHMMLEKLGIHLDQTPKAVTVLSVVHSKADIEAVKANFDRQAYPNKHLLLFATMFDGATDLMNTYNTENCSIYTLSYMNHYQKLQEIVTTEWISYMSGEHYYGGHYLTDLFLATEYTTADVIGKKNYLEHTKEQLREVAEQEDYAFVNSMTYHTALLKTTIPWMGSVQQVLTRMEQDESLDVYFRQGVTLFSADKFNFVKNGVHASQHLIDKVDI
;
A
#
# COMPACT_ATOMS: atom_id res chain seq x y z
N MET A 1 -1.44 35.75 -20.34
CA MET A 1 -2.49 34.75 -20.08
C MET A 1 -2.77 34.60 -18.59
N LYS A 2 -1.83 34.12 -17.75
CA LYS A 2 -2.04 34.00 -16.28
C LYS A 2 -2.64 35.22 -15.54
N LYS A 3 -2.18 36.45 -15.83
CA LYS A 3 -2.78 37.67 -15.22
C LYS A 3 -4.23 37.93 -15.65
N ILE A 4 -4.58 37.54 -16.87
CA ILE A 4 -5.94 37.68 -17.41
C ILE A 4 -6.83 36.57 -16.84
N GLU A 5 -6.33 35.34 -16.74
CA GLU A 5 -7.02 34.21 -16.10
C GLU A 5 -7.32 34.50 -14.61
N ASN A 6 -6.37 35.08 -13.87
CA ASN A 6 -6.60 35.48 -12.48
C ASN A 6 -7.70 36.54 -12.35
N ILE A 7 -7.74 37.53 -13.25
CA ILE A 7 -8.80 38.55 -13.26
C ILE A 7 -10.16 37.90 -13.56
N TYR A 8 -10.23 36.94 -14.49
CA TYR A 8 -11.45 36.20 -14.77
C TYR A 8 -11.94 35.42 -13.53
N HIS A 9 -11.04 34.74 -12.83
CA HIS A 9 -11.40 34.04 -11.60
C HIS A 9 -11.85 34.96 -10.46
N GLU A 10 -11.22 36.13 -10.30
CA GLU A 10 -11.67 37.14 -9.33
C GLU A 10 -13.06 37.69 -9.68
N ILE A 11 -13.35 37.93 -10.97
CA ILE A 11 -14.66 38.36 -11.43
C ILE A 11 -15.71 37.26 -11.19
N GLU A 12 -15.41 36.01 -11.52
CA GLU A 12 -16.29 34.86 -11.26
C GLU A 12 -16.56 34.67 -9.76
N TYR A 13 -15.52 34.83 -8.92
CA TYR A 13 -15.63 34.81 -7.47
C TYR A 13 -16.60 35.87 -6.96
N LEU A 14 -16.39 37.12 -7.37
CA LEU A 14 -17.25 38.23 -6.97
C LEU A 14 -18.69 38.01 -7.45
N GLN A 15 -18.89 37.54 -8.68
CA GLN A 15 -20.20 37.23 -9.22
C GLN A 15 -20.94 36.16 -8.40
N LYS A 16 -20.28 35.03 -8.10
CA LYS A 16 -20.85 33.96 -7.26
C LYS A 16 -21.22 34.45 -5.87
N LYS A 17 -20.32 35.20 -5.24
CA LYS A 17 -20.54 35.77 -3.90
C LYS A 17 -21.71 36.74 -3.88
N ILE A 18 -21.79 37.63 -4.87
CA ILE A 18 -22.89 38.59 -5.03
C ILE A 18 -24.21 37.86 -5.25
N LEU A 19 -24.25 36.88 -6.16
CA LEU A 19 -25.46 36.11 -6.45
C LEU A 19 -25.94 35.31 -5.23
N ASN A 20 -25.03 34.67 -4.50
CA ASN A 20 -25.36 33.97 -3.26
C ASN A 20 -25.95 34.90 -2.19
N ASN A 21 -25.44 36.13 -2.08
CA ASN A 21 -25.90 37.07 -1.04
C ASN A 21 -27.19 37.81 -1.42
N ILE A 22 -27.39 38.10 -2.72
CA ILE A 22 -28.53 38.92 -3.19
C ILE A 22 -29.70 38.06 -3.66
N ARG A 23 -29.44 36.86 -4.19
CA ARG A 23 -30.46 35.90 -4.68
C ARG A 23 -30.14 34.48 -4.20
N PRO A 24 -30.17 34.22 -2.88
CA PRO A 24 -29.85 32.91 -2.33
C PRO A 24 -30.84 31.85 -2.80
N GLU A 25 -32.12 32.18 -2.90
CA GLU A 25 -33.16 31.31 -3.47
C GLU A 25 -33.21 31.47 -5.00
N VAL A 26 -33.14 30.34 -5.71
CA VAL A 26 -33.06 30.27 -7.17
C VAL A 26 -34.43 30.03 -7.78
N ILE A 27 -35.26 29.28 -7.07
CA ILE A 27 -36.64 28.97 -7.41
C ILE A 27 -37.44 29.18 -6.14
N GLU A 28 -38.38 30.10 -6.16
CA GLU A 28 -39.29 30.31 -5.03
C GLU A 28 -40.29 29.17 -4.94
N GLN A 29 -40.48 28.63 -3.75
CA GLN A 29 -41.40 27.50 -3.54
C GLN A 29 -42.80 27.79 -4.07
N GLU A 30 -43.33 29.00 -3.83
CA GLU A 30 -44.67 29.43 -4.25
C GLU A 30 -44.85 29.35 -5.78
N ASP A 31 -43.83 29.74 -6.54
CA ASP A 31 -43.85 29.66 -7.99
C ASP A 31 -43.74 28.21 -8.49
N PHE A 32 -42.94 27.38 -7.81
CA PHE A 32 -42.75 25.98 -8.21
C PHE A 32 -43.99 25.12 -7.96
N ILE A 33 -44.80 25.47 -6.96
CA ILE A 33 -46.08 24.80 -6.66
C ILE A 33 -47.30 25.45 -7.34
N ASN A 34 -47.07 26.32 -8.33
CA ASN A 34 -48.12 26.92 -9.15
C ASN A 34 -48.28 26.16 -10.48
N ALA A 35 -49.46 25.61 -10.73
CA ALA A 35 -49.76 24.82 -11.92
C ALA A 35 -49.59 25.58 -13.24
N GLU A 36 -49.78 26.90 -13.25
CA GLU A 36 -49.64 27.73 -14.46
C GLU A 36 -48.18 27.83 -14.94
N ASN A 37 -47.22 27.61 -14.04
CA ASN A 37 -45.79 27.64 -14.34
C ASN A 37 -45.27 26.32 -14.93
N TRP A 38 -46.12 25.30 -15.07
CA TRP A 38 -45.75 24.02 -15.64
C TRP A 38 -46.32 23.85 -17.03
N HIS A 39 -45.46 23.46 -17.98
CA HIS A 39 -45.85 23.36 -19.38
C HIS A 39 -45.49 22.00 -19.98
N SER A 40 -46.40 21.49 -20.80
CA SER A 40 -46.25 20.28 -21.61
C SER A 40 -46.63 20.57 -23.07
N SER A 41 -45.96 19.94 -24.02
CA SER A 41 -46.39 19.89 -25.44
C SER A 41 -47.18 18.62 -25.77
N ASN A 42 -47.50 17.83 -24.75
CA ASN A 42 -48.24 16.58 -24.86
C ASN A 42 -49.58 16.75 -24.13
N ASP A 43 -50.68 16.69 -24.89
CA ASP A 43 -52.05 16.85 -24.40
C ASP A 43 -52.47 15.76 -23.42
N ALA A 44 -51.70 14.67 -23.32
CA ALA A 44 -51.90 13.63 -22.31
C ALA A 44 -51.40 14.03 -20.91
N LEU A 45 -50.75 15.18 -20.76
CA LEU A 45 -50.40 15.78 -19.47
C LEU A 45 -51.30 16.96 -19.17
N THR A 46 -51.96 16.91 -18.02
CA THR A 46 -52.75 18.04 -17.51
C THR A 46 -52.23 18.45 -16.14
N PHE A 47 -52.28 19.75 -15.87
CA PHE A 47 -51.84 20.36 -14.62
C PHE A 47 -53.05 20.97 -13.92
N GLU A 48 -53.27 20.61 -12.66
CA GLU A 48 -54.36 21.12 -11.84
C GLU A 48 -53.78 21.67 -10.53
N GLN A 49 -54.24 22.86 -10.14
CA GLN A 49 -53.85 23.43 -8.85
C GLN A 49 -54.62 22.73 -7.72
N ALA A 50 -53.89 22.15 -6.76
CA ALA A 50 -54.46 21.45 -5.62
C ALA A 50 -53.93 22.05 -4.29
N ASN A 51 -54.59 23.10 -3.78
CA ASN A 51 -54.14 23.87 -2.61
C ASN A 51 -52.66 24.30 -2.74
N GLN A 52 -51.78 23.82 -1.85
CA GLN A 52 -50.33 24.08 -1.82
C GLN A 52 -49.52 23.05 -2.65
N ALA A 53 -50.12 22.47 -3.69
CA ALA A 53 -49.45 21.50 -4.55
C ALA A 53 -49.93 21.60 -6.01
N VAL A 54 -49.08 21.16 -6.93
CA VAL A 54 -49.46 20.94 -8.34
C VAL A 54 -49.76 19.47 -8.54
N LYS A 55 -50.97 19.16 -8.99
CA LYS A 55 -51.34 17.82 -9.42
C LYS A 55 -51.11 17.72 -10.93
N ILE A 56 -50.25 16.79 -11.33
CA ILE A 56 -49.99 16.44 -12.73
C ILE A 56 -50.63 15.09 -13.01
N HIS A 57 -51.55 15.05 -13.96
CA HIS A 57 -52.13 13.80 -14.45
C HIS A 57 -51.50 13.44 -15.79
N ASN A 58 -50.80 12.31 -15.84
CA ASN A 58 -50.23 11.76 -17.07
C ASN A 58 -51.09 10.59 -17.56
N ALA A 59 -51.72 10.74 -18.72
CA ALA A 59 -52.48 9.69 -19.39
C ALA A 59 -51.64 8.94 -20.46
N SER A 60 -50.39 9.32 -20.69
CA SER A 60 -49.51 8.70 -21.70
C SER A 60 -48.91 7.39 -21.20
N ASP A 61 -48.82 6.39 -22.08
CA ASP A 61 -48.11 5.13 -21.81
C ASP A 61 -46.57 5.26 -22.00
N HIS A 62 -46.08 6.41 -22.44
CA HIS A 62 -44.66 6.69 -22.69
C HIS A 62 -44.05 7.66 -21.66
N TYR A 63 -42.73 7.86 -21.73
CA TYR A 63 -42.06 8.92 -20.98
C TYR A 63 -42.43 10.28 -21.56
N VAL A 64 -42.81 11.20 -20.67
CA VAL A 64 -43.14 12.57 -21.06
C VAL A 64 -42.36 13.53 -20.17
N TYR A 65 -41.80 14.56 -20.80
CA TYR A 65 -41.20 15.68 -20.11
C TYR A 65 -42.20 16.82 -20.02
N PHE A 66 -42.18 17.51 -18.88
CA PHE A 66 -42.77 18.83 -18.74
C PHE A 66 -41.76 19.72 -18.05
N SER A 67 -41.84 21.02 -18.33
CA SER A 67 -40.83 21.96 -17.92
C SER A 67 -41.42 23.05 -17.05
N TYR A 68 -40.64 23.46 -16.07
CA TYR A 68 -40.92 24.63 -15.26
C TYR A 68 -40.61 25.90 -16.06
N LEU A 69 -41.55 26.84 -16.08
CA LEU A 69 -41.55 28.13 -16.78
C LEU A 69 -41.31 28.09 -18.29
N GLU A 70 -41.08 26.94 -18.91
CA GLU A 70 -40.67 26.88 -20.31
C GLU A 70 -41.66 26.10 -21.19
N THR A 71 -42.31 26.83 -22.10
CA THR A 71 -43.29 26.27 -23.05
C THR A 71 -42.65 25.45 -24.16
N ASN A 72 -41.40 25.73 -24.54
CA ASN A 72 -40.70 24.96 -25.58
C ASN A 72 -39.94 23.76 -24.99
N LEU A 73 -40.41 22.53 -25.21
CA LEU A 73 -39.77 21.30 -24.70
C LEU A 73 -38.59 20.76 -25.53
N LEU A 74 -38.18 21.45 -26.61
CA LEU A 74 -36.95 21.07 -27.33
C LEU A 74 -35.72 21.52 -26.54
N PHE A 75 -35.14 20.62 -25.74
CA PHE A 75 -33.96 20.92 -24.92
C PHE A 75 -32.72 21.34 -25.72
N SER A 76 -32.68 21.09 -27.04
CA SER A 76 -31.61 21.59 -27.92
C SER A 76 -31.67 23.11 -28.14
N ARG A 77 -32.82 23.75 -27.89
CA ARG A 77 -33.00 25.20 -27.96
C ARG A 77 -32.81 25.81 -26.58
N TYR A 78 -32.39 27.08 -26.56
CA TYR A 78 -32.32 27.86 -25.33
C TYR A 78 -33.70 28.06 -24.71
N PRO A 79 -33.79 28.07 -23.37
CA PRO A 79 -35.03 28.47 -22.69
C PRO A 79 -35.24 29.99 -22.85
N ALA A 80 -36.51 30.39 -22.97
CA ALA A 80 -36.97 31.76 -22.91
C ALA A 80 -36.99 32.28 -21.47
N ASN A 81 -37.34 31.44 -20.50
CA ASN A 81 -37.25 31.75 -19.06
C ASN A 81 -35.94 31.22 -18.49
N ILE A 82 -35.10 32.13 -17.99
CA ILE A 82 -33.69 31.86 -17.72
C ILE A 82 -33.47 31.74 -16.22
N ILE A 83 -32.97 30.59 -15.77
CA ILE A 83 -32.29 30.48 -14.48
C ILE A 83 -30.81 30.73 -14.74
N GLU A 84 -30.34 31.91 -14.34
CA GLU A 84 -28.95 32.30 -14.51
C GLU A 84 -28.06 31.48 -13.58
N ALA A 85 -27.00 30.92 -14.17
CA ALA A 85 -25.93 30.27 -13.45
C ALA A 85 -24.60 30.86 -13.90
N VAL A 86 -23.61 30.90 -13.01
CA VAL A 86 -22.24 31.24 -13.38
C VAL A 86 -21.36 29.98 -13.46
N PRO A 87 -20.30 29.99 -14.28
CA PRO A 87 -19.35 28.89 -14.40
C PRO A 87 -18.95 28.27 -13.06
N GLY A 88 -19.22 26.97 -12.84
CA GLY A 88 -18.80 26.31 -11.60
C GLY A 88 -19.60 26.68 -10.34
N GLU A 89 -20.73 27.37 -10.47
CA GLU A 89 -21.62 27.72 -9.35
C GLU A 89 -22.20 26.46 -8.70
N LEU A 90 -22.36 26.49 -7.37
CA LEU A 90 -22.94 25.41 -6.60
C LEU A 90 -24.37 25.76 -6.23
N PHE A 91 -25.22 24.76 -6.38
CA PHE A 91 -26.64 24.78 -6.05
C PHE A 91 -26.94 23.63 -5.11
N GLU A 92 -27.91 23.84 -4.25
CA GLU A 92 -28.49 22.81 -3.43
C GLU A 92 -29.99 22.81 -3.67
N PHE A 93 -30.55 21.64 -3.98
CA PHE A 93 -31.98 21.53 -4.22
C PHE A 93 -32.59 20.27 -3.61
N ASN A 94 -33.84 20.40 -3.21
CA ASN A 94 -34.70 19.35 -2.69
C ASN A 94 -36.11 19.60 -3.23
N ILE A 95 -36.55 18.75 -4.15
CA ILE A 95 -37.90 18.83 -4.72
C ILE A 95 -38.74 17.71 -4.11
N GLN A 96 -39.80 18.12 -3.44
CA GLN A 96 -40.73 17.24 -2.75
C GLN A 96 -41.88 16.91 -3.69
N LEU A 97 -42.08 15.62 -3.98
CA LEU A 97 -43.20 15.15 -4.76
C LEU A 97 -43.67 13.75 -4.34
N GLU A 98 -44.96 13.48 -4.53
CA GLU A 98 -45.56 12.15 -4.40
C GLU A 98 -45.99 11.65 -5.79
N THR A 99 -45.92 10.34 -6.02
CA THR A 99 -46.34 9.75 -7.30
C THR A 99 -47.22 8.52 -7.04
N THR A 100 -48.38 8.45 -7.69
CA THR A 100 -49.26 7.28 -7.65
C THR A 100 -48.97 6.38 -8.86
N GLY A 101 -48.40 5.19 -8.60
CA GLY A 101 -48.04 4.20 -9.63
C GLY A 101 -46.67 3.55 -9.38
N VAL A 102 -46.34 2.49 -10.13
CA VAL A 102 -45.05 1.75 -10.02
C VAL A 102 -43.89 2.49 -10.72
N ASN A 103 -44.17 3.61 -11.37
CA ASN A 103 -43.24 4.28 -12.28
C ASN A 103 -42.41 5.37 -11.60
N THR A 104 -41.19 5.60 -12.12
CA THR A 104 -40.22 6.53 -11.52
C THR A 104 -40.30 7.93 -12.13
N THR A 105 -40.54 8.94 -11.29
CA THR A 105 -40.40 10.36 -11.64
C THR A 105 -38.94 10.79 -11.42
N LYS A 106 -38.36 11.52 -12.38
CA LYS A 106 -37.00 12.09 -12.27
C LYS A 106 -37.02 13.59 -12.49
N ILE A 107 -36.18 14.31 -11.75
CA ILE A 107 -35.92 15.74 -11.98
C ILE A 107 -34.78 15.84 -12.99
N ALA A 108 -34.93 16.70 -13.99
CA ALA A 108 -33.92 16.97 -15.01
C ALA A 108 -33.45 18.42 -14.88
N ILE A 109 -32.14 18.60 -14.69
CA ILE A 109 -31.48 19.90 -14.82
C ILE A 109 -30.71 19.90 -16.14
N ILE A 110 -31.05 20.82 -17.03
CA ILE A 110 -30.40 20.98 -18.32
C ILE A 110 -29.49 22.20 -18.26
N GLU A 111 -28.22 21.99 -18.58
CA GLU A 111 -27.18 23.02 -18.63
C GLU A 111 -27.01 23.56 -20.05
N TYR A 112 -26.89 24.87 -20.17
CA TYR A 112 -26.63 25.56 -21.42
C TYR A 112 -25.42 26.47 -21.29
N GLY A 113 -24.52 26.38 -22.27
CA GLY A 113 -23.39 27.28 -22.45
C GLY A 113 -23.65 28.25 -23.59
N TYR A 114 -22.67 29.06 -23.98
CA TYR A 114 -22.79 30.02 -25.09
C TYR A 114 -23.04 29.38 -26.46
N LYS A 115 -22.69 28.09 -26.62
CA LYS A 115 -22.82 27.33 -27.88
C LYS A 115 -24.03 26.40 -27.93
N GLY A 116 -24.90 26.45 -26.92
CA GLY A 116 -26.12 25.63 -26.84
C GLY A 116 -26.14 24.72 -25.62
N LYS A 117 -26.95 23.66 -25.68
CA LYS A 117 -27.06 22.66 -24.61
C LYS A 117 -25.72 21.95 -24.38
N LEU A 118 -25.31 21.86 -23.11
CA LEU A 118 -24.10 21.16 -22.68
C LEU A 118 -24.43 19.73 -22.25
N LYS A 119 -25.17 19.58 -21.14
CA LYS A 119 -25.59 18.27 -20.60
C LYS A 119 -26.95 18.36 -19.91
N ALA A 120 -27.53 17.21 -19.61
CA ALA A 120 -28.74 17.09 -18.81
C ALA A 120 -28.50 16.03 -17.72
N THR A 121 -28.70 16.41 -16.48
CA THR A 121 -28.47 15.55 -15.32
C THR A 121 -29.81 15.18 -14.69
N LEU A 122 -29.99 13.90 -14.36
CA LEU A 122 -31.24 13.39 -13.78
C LEU A 122 -31.05 13.05 -12.30
N PHE A 123 -32.00 13.46 -11.47
CA PHE A 123 -31.98 13.25 -10.02
C PHE A 123 -33.28 12.58 -9.57
N ASP A 124 -33.20 11.83 -8.47
CA ASP A 124 -34.41 11.35 -7.80
C ASP A 124 -35.07 12.50 -7.02
N PRO A 125 -36.40 12.55 -6.93
CA PRO A 125 -37.06 13.48 -6.03
C PRO A 125 -36.97 13.04 -4.56
N ASN A 126 -37.42 13.90 -3.64
CA ASN A 126 -37.49 13.66 -2.19
C ASN A 126 -36.14 13.41 -1.53
N LYS A 127 -35.05 13.84 -2.16
CA LYS A 127 -33.70 13.82 -1.62
C LYS A 127 -33.03 15.14 -1.91
N LYS A 128 -32.16 15.52 -0.99
CA LYS A 128 -31.32 16.70 -1.10
C LYS A 128 -30.14 16.42 -2.03
N TYR A 129 -29.95 17.26 -3.04
CA TYR A 129 -28.86 17.17 -4.00
C TYR A 129 -28.04 18.44 -4.01
N ARG A 130 -26.72 18.27 -4.09
CA ARG A 130 -25.79 19.38 -4.35
C ARG A 130 -25.33 19.26 -5.79
N PHE A 131 -25.62 20.27 -6.60
CA PHE A 131 -25.29 20.30 -8.02
C PHE A 131 -24.30 21.42 -8.29
N LYS A 132 -23.23 21.08 -9.02
CA LYS A 132 -22.25 22.05 -9.49
C LYS A 132 -22.42 22.25 -10.98
N ALA A 133 -22.71 23.48 -11.38
CA ALA A 133 -22.75 23.85 -12.79
C ALA A 133 -21.37 23.65 -13.43
N SER A 134 -21.35 23.25 -14.70
CA SER A 134 -20.11 23.11 -15.48
C SER A 134 -19.44 24.48 -15.70
N GLN A 135 -18.15 24.49 -16.05
CA GLN A 135 -17.40 25.74 -16.28
C GLN A 135 -17.89 26.54 -17.50
N ASP A 136 -18.58 25.89 -18.43
CA ASP A 136 -19.17 26.57 -19.60
C ASP A 136 -20.64 26.95 -19.39
N THR A 137 -21.22 26.60 -18.23
CA THR A 137 -22.66 26.76 -17.97
C THR A 137 -22.96 28.21 -17.61
N ILE A 138 -23.91 28.79 -18.34
CA ILE A 138 -24.42 30.14 -18.11
C ILE A 138 -25.92 30.17 -17.80
N ARG A 139 -26.64 29.07 -18.12
CA ARG A 139 -28.09 28.98 -17.91
C ARG A 139 -28.48 27.56 -17.53
N LEU A 140 -29.47 27.46 -16.68
CA LEU A 140 -30.11 26.22 -16.27
C LEU A 140 -31.58 26.20 -16.70
N ARG A 141 -32.10 25.00 -16.86
CA ARG A 141 -33.52 24.73 -17.05
C ARG A 141 -33.93 23.52 -16.23
N PHE A 142 -35.07 23.61 -15.56
CA PHE A 142 -35.65 22.53 -14.79
C PHE A 142 -36.82 21.90 -15.53
N ALA A 143 -36.81 20.58 -15.60
CA ALA A 143 -37.90 19.78 -16.13
C ALA A 143 -38.10 18.55 -15.26
N LEU A 144 -39.29 17.96 -15.30
CA LEU A 144 -39.55 16.65 -14.73
C LEU A 144 -39.81 15.66 -15.86
N ARG A 145 -39.37 14.43 -15.64
CA ARG A 145 -39.64 13.30 -16.51
C ARG A 145 -40.52 12.31 -15.75
N VAL A 146 -41.70 12.06 -16.28
CA VAL A 146 -42.66 11.10 -15.74
C VAL A 146 -42.86 9.98 -16.75
N GLN A 147 -43.06 8.75 -16.26
CA GLN A 147 -43.25 7.57 -17.08
C GLN A 147 -44.64 6.97 -16.87
N GLY A 148 -45.32 6.68 -17.98
CA GLY A 148 -46.56 5.93 -17.97
C GLY A 148 -47.70 6.63 -17.22
N LYS A 149 -48.86 5.96 -17.19
CA LYS A 149 -50.04 6.50 -16.52
C LYS A 149 -49.80 6.66 -15.02
N SER A 150 -49.89 7.89 -14.54
CA SER A 150 -49.53 8.26 -13.17
C SER A 150 -50.14 9.61 -12.78
N GLU A 151 -50.29 9.82 -11.48
CA GLU A 151 -50.49 11.17 -10.93
C GLU A 151 -49.27 11.56 -10.10
N VAL A 152 -48.77 12.78 -10.33
CA VAL A 152 -47.65 13.36 -9.58
C VAL A 152 -48.14 14.57 -8.83
N PHE A 153 -47.84 14.65 -7.53
CA PHE A 153 -48.13 15.79 -6.68
C PHE A 153 -46.83 16.47 -6.31
N ILE A 154 -46.57 17.66 -6.82
CA ILE A 154 -45.41 18.47 -6.41
C ILE A 154 -45.84 19.31 -5.21
N THR A 155 -45.21 19.06 -4.05
CA THR A 155 -45.61 19.64 -2.76
C THR A 155 -44.62 20.69 -2.25
N GLY A 156 -43.41 20.75 -2.81
CA GLY A 156 -42.42 21.74 -2.38
C GLY A 156 -41.14 21.74 -3.22
N CYS A 157 -40.41 22.85 -3.12
CA CYS A 157 -39.09 23.02 -3.72
C CYS A 157 -38.25 23.92 -2.82
N GLU A 158 -37.12 23.40 -2.38
CA GLU A 158 -36.02 24.19 -1.83
C GLU A 158 -34.95 24.21 -2.92
N CYS A 159 -34.58 25.38 -3.43
CA CYS A 159 -33.51 25.50 -4.41
C CYS A 159 -32.69 26.75 -4.12
N HIS A 160 -31.47 26.57 -3.64
CA HIS A 160 -30.62 27.66 -3.18
C HIS A 160 -29.23 27.61 -3.80
N ARG A 161 -28.62 28.78 -3.98
CA ARG A 161 -27.19 28.93 -4.27
C ARG A 161 -26.40 28.60 -3.02
N VAL A 162 -25.25 27.97 -3.22
CA VAL A 162 -24.30 27.67 -2.13
C VAL A 162 -22.95 28.27 -2.47
N PHE A 163 -22.45 29.15 -1.61
CA PHE A 163 -21.13 29.73 -1.75
C PHE A 163 -20.25 29.37 -0.55
N ASP A 164 -19.13 28.68 -0.81
CA ASP A 164 -18.17 28.27 0.21
C ASP A 164 -17.02 29.29 0.26
N GLU A 165 -17.14 30.28 1.15
CA GLU A 165 -16.19 31.39 1.26
C GLU A 165 -14.75 30.94 1.59
N ALA A 166 -14.59 29.81 2.30
CA ALA A 166 -13.30 29.33 2.77
C ALA A 166 -12.45 28.70 1.65
N LYS A 167 -13.07 28.01 0.68
CA LYS A 167 -12.35 27.31 -0.40
C LYS A 167 -11.89 28.24 -1.53
N ALA A 168 -12.60 29.34 -1.76
CA ALA A 168 -12.32 30.23 -2.88
C ALA A 168 -11.08 31.14 -2.67
N HIS A 169 -10.70 31.41 -1.41
CA HIS A 169 -9.48 32.17 -1.10
C HIS A 169 -8.18 31.36 -1.33
N MET A 170 -8.24 30.03 -1.34
CA MET A 170 -7.06 29.16 -1.49
C MET A 170 -6.56 29.02 -2.93
N GLN A 171 -7.35 29.34 -3.95
CA GLN A 171 -6.99 29.11 -5.36
C GLN A 171 -5.96 30.11 -5.93
N GLY A 172 -5.70 31.24 -5.26
CA GLY A 172 -4.78 32.28 -5.73
C GLY A 172 -3.32 32.12 -5.29
N ASN A 173 -3.04 31.25 -4.32
CA ASN A 173 -1.71 30.98 -3.80
C ASN A 173 -1.78 29.68 -2.99
N THR A 174 -1.36 28.56 -3.55
CA THR A 174 -1.19 27.34 -2.74
C THR A 174 -0.09 26.47 -3.34
N GLN A 175 1.07 26.51 -2.71
CA GLN A 175 1.68 25.26 -2.28
C GLN A 175 0.58 24.41 -1.63
N LEU A 176 0.54 23.15 -2.01
CA LEU A 176 -0.36 22.10 -1.55
C LEU A 176 -0.50 22.11 -0.02
N GLU A 177 -1.35 22.96 0.55
CA GLU A 177 -1.82 22.80 1.93
C GLU A 177 -2.82 21.65 1.86
N ALA A 178 -2.31 20.44 2.12
CA ALA A 178 -3.06 19.21 2.10
C ALA A 178 -4.39 19.41 2.85
N ARG A 179 -5.49 18.86 2.29
CA ARG A 179 -6.80 18.78 2.96
C ARG A 179 -6.59 18.55 4.46
N THR A 180 -7.30 19.25 5.33
CA THR A 180 -7.23 19.07 6.79
C THR A 180 -7.39 17.59 7.20
N SER A 181 -8.06 16.78 6.39
CA SER A 181 -8.17 15.33 6.57
C SER A 181 -6.87 14.54 6.32
N LEU A 182 -6.03 14.94 5.38
CA LEU A 182 -4.72 14.33 5.11
C LEU A 182 -3.70 14.66 6.21
N ALA A 183 -3.77 15.86 6.78
CA ALA A 183 -2.91 16.29 7.88
C ALA A 183 -3.16 15.52 9.20
N ASN A 184 -4.32 14.88 9.33
CA ASN A 184 -4.70 14.12 10.53
C ASN A 184 -4.31 12.64 10.48
N ILE A 185 -3.75 12.16 9.37
CA ILE A 185 -3.37 10.75 9.20
C ILE A 185 -2.09 10.49 9.97
N LYS A 186 -2.13 9.55 10.92
CA LYS A 186 -0.95 9.20 11.73
C LYS A 186 -0.26 7.94 11.23
N GLN A 187 -1.01 7.05 10.60
CA GLN A 187 -0.54 5.74 10.15
C GLN A 187 -1.11 5.40 8.78
N THR A 188 -0.41 4.57 8.02
CA THR A 188 -0.79 4.21 6.64
C THR A 188 -2.15 3.51 6.59
N SER A 189 -2.53 2.75 7.61
CA SER A 189 -3.80 2.03 7.68
C SER A 189 -5.05 2.94 7.74
N GLU A 190 -4.89 4.21 8.13
CA GLU A 190 -5.96 5.22 8.12
C GLU A 190 -6.15 5.87 6.74
N LEU A 191 -5.23 5.60 5.80
CA LEU A 191 -5.26 6.19 4.47
C LEU A 191 -6.33 5.49 3.62
N ARG A 192 -7.33 6.25 3.18
CA ARG A 192 -8.35 5.82 2.22
C ARG A 192 -7.89 6.10 0.80
N VAL A 193 -7.56 5.07 0.06
CA VAL A 193 -6.98 5.18 -1.29
C VAL A 193 -7.99 4.66 -2.31
N ALA A 194 -8.53 5.56 -3.12
CA ALA A 194 -9.24 5.16 -4.33
C ALA A 194 -8.23 4.55 -5.30
N CYS A 195 -8.49 3.35 -5.84
CA CYS A 195 -7.51 2.66 -6.67
C CYS A 195 -8.06 2.03 -7.95
N ILE A 196 -7.23 2.03 -9.00
CA ILE A 196 -7.39 1.16 -10.18
C ILE A 196 -6.12 0.31 -10.31
N PHE A 197 -6.18 -0.91 -9.80
CA PHE A 197 -5.04 -1.83 -9.74
C PHE A 197 -5.35 -3.20 -10.36
N ASP A 198 -4.33 -3.82 -10.95
CA ASP A 198 -4.28 -5.25 -11.20
C ASP A 198 -4.08 -6.01 -9.86
N GLU A 199 -4.37 -7.31 -9.89
CA GLU A 199 -4.44 -8.17 -8.70
C GLU A 199 -3.15 -8.16 -7.84
N PHE A 200 -1.98 -8.18 -8.48
CA PHE A 200 -0.70 -8.18 -7.78
C PHE A 200 -0.50 -6.93 -6.91
N THR A 201 -0.76 -5.75 -7.47
CA THR A 201 -0.58 -4.48 -6.76
C THR A 201 -1.65 -4.31 -5.69
N ARG A 202 -2.91 -4.68 -6.00
CA ARG A 202 -4.02 -4.66 -5.05
C ARG A 202 -3.72 -5.49 -3.81
N THR A 203 -3.31 -6.75 -3.98
CA THR A 203 -3.06 -7.68 -2.86
C THR A 203 -1.91 -7.22 -1.96
N CYS A 204 -0.95 -6.47 -2.50
CA CYS A 204 0.11 -5.88 -1.71
C CYS A 204 -0.37 -4.67 -0.89
N TYR A 205 -1.04 -3.70 -1.53
CA TYR A 205 -1.48 -2.48 -0.86
C TYR A 205 -2.70 -2.67 0.07
N ASP A 206 -3.49 -3.74 -0.10
CA ASP A 206 -4.64 -4.01 0.79
C ASP A 206 -4.24 -4.25 2.26
N LYS A 207 -2.96 -4.56 2.50
CA LYS A 207 -2.38 -4.72 3.84
C LYS A 207 -1.86 -3.43 4.43
N GLU A 208 -1.66 -2.41 3.60
CA GLU A 208 -0.98 -1.18 3.98
C GLU A 208 -1.96 -0.01 4.19
N VAL A 209 -3.07 0.01 3.44
CA VAL A 209 -4.04 1.11 3.39
C VAL A 209 -5.47 0.59 3.25
N HIS A 210 -6.47 1.47 3.49
CA HIS A 210 -7.86 1.18 3.16
C HIS A 210 -8.10 1.43 1.65
N LEU A 211 -8.09 0.37 0.85
CA LEU A 211 -8.35 0.45 -0.60
C LEU A 211 -9.85 0.57 -0.91
N ILE A 212 -10.20 1.60 -1.67
CA ILE A 212 -11.52 1.83 -2.24
C ILE A 212 -11.49 1.46 -3.72
N SER A 213 -12.21 0.40 -4.09
CA SER A 213 -12.35 -0.08 -5.46
C SER A 213 -13.69 0.34 -6.07
N PHE A 214 -13.71 0.58 -7.37
CA PHE A 214 -14.88 1.04 -8.12
C PHE A 214 -14.77 0.65 -9.60
N THR A 215 -15.88 0.76 -10.33
CA THR A 215 -16.02 0.50 -11.77
C THR A 215 -16.20 1.82 -12.53
N PRO A 216 -16.07 1.81 -13.87
CA PRO A 216 -16.35 2.97 -14.70
C PRO A 216 -17.78 3.52 -14.58
N ASP A 217 -18.73 2.70 -14.12
CA ASP A 217 -20.15 3.06 -14.08
C ASP A 217 -20.60 3.58 -12.71
N ASN A 218 -19.82 3.35 -11.64
CA ASN A 218 -20.19 3.71 -10.26
C ASN A 218 -19.15 4.56 -9.52
N TRP A 219 -18.05 4.95 -10.18
CA TRP A 219 -16.96 5.67 -9.51
C TRP A 219 -17.43 6.93 -8.80
N GLU A 220 -18.37 7.68 -9.39
CA GLU A 220 -18.86 8.94 -8.83
C GLU A 220 -19.57 8.71 -7.50
N GLU A 221 -20.55 7.81 -7.45
CA GLU A 221 -21.27 7.43 -6.23
C GLU A 221 -20.32 6.91 -5.14
N VAL A 222 -19.36 6.06 -5.52
CA VAL A 222 -18.40 5.49 -4.57
C VAL A 222 -17.50 6.59 -4.00
N LEU A 223 -16.98 7.49 -4.83
CA LEU A 223 -16.08 8.56 -4.36
C LEU A 223 -16.81 9.59 -3.50
N GLU A 224 -18.06 9.90 -3.82
CA GLU A 224 -18.92 10.76 -2.99
C GLU A 224 -19.17 10.16 -1.61
N ARG A 225 -19.44 8.85 -1.54
CA ARG A 225 -19.70 8.14 -0.28
C ARG A 225 -18.43 7.95 0.55
N GLU A 226 -17.37 7.45 -0.07
CA GLU A 226 -16.17 6.99 0.66
C GLU A 226 -15.17 8.12 0.93
N GLN A 227 -15.24 9.25 0.20
CA GLN A 227 -14.39 10.44 0.36
C GLN A 227 -12.89 10.09 0.47
N PRO A 228 -12.27 9.54 -0.59
CA PRO A 228 -10.88 9.12 -0.54
C PRO A 228 -9.92 10.27 -0.24
N HIS A 229 -8.78 9.91 0.36
CA HIS A 229 -7.68 10.81 0.64
C HIS A 229 -6.81 11.06 -0.60
N LEU A 230 -6.66 10.05 -1.46
CA LEU A 230 -5.92 10.14 -2.71
C LEU A 230 -6.43 9.10 -3.72
N LEU A 231 -6.15 9.34 -5.00
CA LEU A 231 -6.38 8.39 -6.09
C LEU A 231 -5.04 7.80 -6.55
N MET A 232 -4.92 6.48 -6.60
CA MET A 232 -3.79 5.77 -7.22
C MET A 232 -4.25 4.91 -8.41
N VAL A 233 -3.66 5.15 -9.56
CA VAL A 233 -3.90 4.35 -10.77
C VAL A 233 -2.57 3.81 -11.23
N GLU A 234 -2.49 2.52 -11.51
CA GLU A 234 -1.31 1.96 -12.17
C GLU A 234 -1.51 1.81 -13.67
N SER A 235 -0.45 1.47 -14.39
CA SER A 235 -0.52 0.95 -15.76
C SER A 235 -1.20 -0.44 -15.79
N ALA A 236 -2.50 -0.45 -15.49
CA ALA A 236 -3.32 -1.64 -15.32
C ALA A 236 -3.74 -2.20 -16.67
N TRP A 237 -3.60 -3.52 -16.83
CA TRP A 237 -4.10 -4.23 -18.00
C TRP A 237 -5.57 -4.63 -17.82
N HIS A 238 -5.92 -5.12 -16.63
CA HIS A 238 -7.27 -5.54 -16.29
C HIS A 238 -7.96 -4.49 -15.41
N GLY A 239 -7.31 -4.05 -14.33
CA GLY A 239 -7.83 -3.04 -13.40
C GLY A 239 -9.14 -3.43 -12.70
N ASN A 240 -9.11 -3.57 -11.37
CA ASN A 240 -10.24 -3.90 -10.50
C ASN A 240 -11.09 -5.08 -11.03
N GLY A 241 -10.45 -6.22 -11.30
CA GLY A 241 -11.15 -7.42 -11.76
C GLY A 241 -11.71 -7.31 -13.19
N LYS A 242 -10.97 -6.64 -14.08
CA LYS A 242 -11.32 -6.36 -15.48
C LYS A 242 -12.34 -5.24 -15.71
N ALA A 243 -12.83 -4.59 -14.66
CA ALA A 243 -13.76 -3.46 -14.80
C ALA A 243 -13.15 -2.29 -15.59
N TRP A 244 -11.83 -2.10 -15.50
CA TRP A 244 -11.09 -1.04 -16.19
C TRP A 244 -10.28 -1.56 -17.39
N GLU A 245 -10.58 -2.76 -17.87
CA GLU A 245 -9.86 -3.38 -18.98
C GLU A 245 -10.00 -2.50 -20.24
N TYR A 246 -8.86 -2.29 -20.91
CA TYR A 246 -8.76 -1.40 -22.07
C TYR A 246 -9.05 0.09 -21.82
N LYS A 247 -9.30 0.52 -20.57
CA LYS A 247 -9.66 1.91 -20.23
C LYS A 247 -8.49 2.77 -19.76
N ILE A 248 -7.35 2.16 -19.40
CA ILE A 248 -6.16 2.88 -18.91
C ILE A 248 -5.12 3.12 -20.02
N GLY A 249 -4.66 2.06 -20.70
CA GLY A 249 -3.72 2.19 -21.82
C GLY A 249 -4.39 2.68 -23.11
N ARG A 250 -3.60 3.04 -24.14
CA ARG A 250 -4.07 3.48 -25.46
C ARG A 250 -4.58 2.28 -26.28
N TYR A 251 -5.87 2.27 -26.64
CA TYR A 251 -6.47 1.28 -27.55
C TYR A 251 -7.29 1.95 -28.66
N ALA A 252 -7.54 1.24 -29.76
CA ALA A 252 -8.43 1.71 -30.81
C ALA A 252 -9.88 1.80 -30.28
N ASN A 253 -10.59 2.89 -30.57
CA ASN A 253 -11.99 3.13 -30.16
C ASN A 253 -12.23 3.10 -28.64
N GLN A 254 -11.24 3.54 -27.86
CA GLN A 254 -11.32 3.58 -26.39
C GLN A 254 -12.24 4.70 -25.89
N ASP A 255 -13.19 4.35 -25.02
CA ASP A 255 -13.93 5.32 -24.22
C ASP A 255 -13.16 5.66 -22.94
N ARG A 256 -12.78 6.94 -22.81
CA ARG A 256 -12.06 7.51 -21.65
C ARG A 256 -12.94 8.40 -20.79
N SER A 257 -14.22 8.53 -21.10
CA SER A 257 -15.14 9.45 -20.41
C SER A 257 -15.15 9.23 -18.90
N ALA A 258 -15.25 7.98 -18.45
CA ALA A 258 -15.23 7.65 -17.02
C ALA A 258 -13.91 8.03 -16.32
N LEU A 259 -12.76 7.78 -16.95
CA LEU A 259 -11.45 8.14 -16.37
C LEU A 259 -11.28 9.66 -16.29
N LEU A 260 -11.69 10.38 -17.34
CA LEU A 260 -11.64 11.84 -17.36
C LEU A 260 -12.59 12.44 -16.32
N GLY A 261 -13.80 11.88 -16.18
CA GLY A 261 -14.76 12.27 -15.14
C GLY A 261 -14.20 12.05 -13.74
N LEU A 262 -13.58 10.89 -13.50
CA LEU A 262 -12.91 10.55 -12.24
C LEU A 262 -11.81 11.57 -11.88
N LEU A 263 -10.93 11.89 -12.83
CA LEU A 263 -9.85 12.87 -12.61
C LEU A 263 -10.41 14.28 -12.41
N ASP A 264 -11.47 14.65 -13.15
CA ASP A 264 -12.12 15.94 -12.96
C ASP A 264 -12.76 16.05 -11.57
N TRP A 265 -13.43 15.00 -11.09
CA TRP A 265 -13.96 14.95 -9.73
C TRP A 265 -12.85 15.09 -8.69
N CYS A 266 -11.72 14.39 -8.88
CA CYS A 266 -10.57 14.49 -7.97
C CYS A 266 -10.04 15.92 -7.92
N ARG A 267 -9.88 16.57 -9.08
CA ARG A 267 -9.48 17.98 -9.18
C ARG A 267 -10.47 18.91 -8.49
N GLN A 268 -11.77 18.71 -8.71
CA GLN A 268 -12.82 19.53 -8.11
C GLN A 268 -12.94 19.37 -6.59
N ASN A 269 -12.50 18.23 -6.07
CA ASN A 269 -12.54 17.89 -4.66
C ASN A 269 -11.17 17.99 -3.98
N GLU A 270 -10.11 18.43 -4.67
CA GLU A 270 -8.75 18.54 -4.12
C GLU A 270 -8.20 17.19 -3.62
N VAL A 271 -8.52 16.12 -4.36
CA VAL A 271 -7.96 14.78 -4.12
C VAL A 271 -6.74 14.61 -5.03
N PRO A 272 -5.52 14.47 -4.47
CA PRO A 272 -4.31 14.30 -5.27
C PRO A 272 -4.34 12.97 -6.04
N THR A 273 -3.82 13.00 -7.25
CA THR A 273 -3.83 11.86 -8.16
C THR A 273 -2.42 11.37 -8.47
N ILE A 274 -2.22 10.05 -8.33
CA ILE A 274 -0.97 9.35 -8.59
C ILE A 274 -1.15 8.37 -9.74
N PHE A 275 -0.25 8.41 -10.73
CA PHE A 275 -0.11 7.36 -11.73
C PHE A 275 1.20 6.59 -11.55
N TRP A 276 1.17 5.26 -11.42
CA TRP A 276 2.37 4.42 -11.39
C TRP A 276 2.47 3.52 -12.62
N ASN A 277 3.41 3.83 -13.53
CA ASN A 277 3.70 2.94 -14.65
C ASN A 277 4.69 1.84 -14.25
N LYS A 278 4.15 0.64 -14.06
CA LYS A 278 4.90 -0.58 -13.73
C LYS A 278 5.41 -1.35 -14.96
N GLU A 279 5.02 -0.92 -16.15
CA GLU A 279 5.31 -1.59 -17.42
C GLU A 279 6.40 -0.87 -18.24
N ASP A 280 7.03 0.16 -17.66
CA ASP A 280 8.14 0.88 -18.27
C ASP A 280 9.43 0.06 -18.32
N PRO A 281 10.31 0.32 -19.30
CA PRO A 281 10.15 1.30 -20.40
C PRO A 281 9.38 0.74 -21.60
N ILE A 282 9.11 -0.57 -21.62
CA ILE A 282 8.57 -1.29 -22.80
C ILE A 282 7.20 -0.73 -23.21
N HIS A 283 6.36 -0.36 -22.25
CA HIS A 283 5.00 0.08 -22.49
C HIS A 283 4.77 1.58 -22.22
N TYR A 284 5.82 2.40 -22.25
CA TYR A 284 5.70 3.86 -22.12
C TYR A 284 4.64 4.46 -23.05
N ASP A 285 4.76 4.22 -24.36
CA ASP A 285 3.84 4.77 -25.38
C ASP A 285 2.40 4.28 -25.20
N LYS A 286 2.22 3.13 -24.54
CA LYS A 286 0.90 2.58 -24.25
C LYS A 286 0.18 3.37 -23.16
N PHE A 287 0.89 3.92 -22.18
CA PHE A 287 0.29 4.51 -20.98
C PHE A 287 0.53 6.01 -20.82
N ILE A 288 1.45 6.62 -21.58
CA ILE A 288 1.82 8.03 -21.45
C ILE A 288 0.64 9.01 -21.58
N ASP A 289 -0.29 8.75 -22.49
CA ASP A 289 -1.45 9.62 -22.71
C ASP A 289 -2.33 9.76 -21.46
N THR A 290 -2.37 8.71 -20.65
CA THR A 290 -3.13 8.65 -19.40
C THR A 290 -2.29 9.18 -18.27
N ALA A 291 -1.04 8.74 -18.15
CA ALA A 291 -0.12 9.14 -17.08
C ALA A 291 0.03 10.66 -16.97
N LYS A 292 0.14 11.37 -18.11
CA LYS A 292 0.33 12.83 -18.15
C LYS A 292 -0.87 13.64 -17.63
N LEU A 293 -2.00 13.00 -17.30
CA LEU A 293 -3.19 13.64 -16.76
C LEU A 293 -3.20 13.68 -15.22
N PHE A 294 -2.22 13.04 -14.57
CA PHE A 294 -2.14 12.92 -13.12
C PHE A 294 -1.16 13.93 -12.52
N ASP A 295 -1.38 14.30 -11.27
CA ASP A 295 -0.56 15.29 -10.55
C ASP A 295 0.86 14.78 -10.24
N TYR A 296 0.97 13.48 -9.99
CA TYR A 296 2.22 12.77 -9.68
C TYR A 296 2.36 11.53 -10.54
N ILE A 297 3.53 11.35 -11.14
CA ILE A 297 3.84 10.21 -11.99
C ILE A 297 5.01 9.44 -11.41
N TYR A 298 4.85 8.13 -11.26
CA TYR A 298 5.88 7.21 -10.87
C TYR A 298 6.16 6.24 -12.00
N THR A 299 7.43 5.96 -12.25
CA THR A 299 7.87 5.00 -13.28
C THR A 299 8.83 4.00 -12.67
N THR A 300 8.76 2.74 -13.09
CA THR A 300 9.75 1.73 -12.67
C THR A 300 11.14 1.98 -13.25
N ASP A 301 11.25 2.77 -14.33
CA ASP A 301 12.52 3.06 -14.99
C ASP A 301 12.90 4.54 -14.84
N ALA A 302 13.92 4.84 -14.04
CA ALA A 302 14.37 6.21 -13.81
C ALA A 302 14.81 6.93 -15.09
N ASP A 303 15.26 6.20 -16.12
CA ASP A 303 15.66 6.80 -17.40
C ASP A 303 14.45 7.36 -18.17
N MET A 304 13.22 6.99 -17.78
CA MET A 304 11.97 7.51 -18.37
C MET A 304 11.49 8.82 -17.76
N ILE A 305 12.04 9.25 -16.62
CA ILE A 305 11.63 10.48 -15.93
C ILE A 305 11.65 11.71 -16.87
N PRO A 306 12.71 11.98 -17.65
CA PRO A 306 12.73 13.14 -18.55
C PRO A 306 11.60 13.13 -19.58
N ASN A 307 11.24 11.95 -20.09
CA ASN A 307 10.18 11.79 -21.09
C ASN A 307 8.81 12.09 -20.49
N TYR A 308 8.55 11.61 -19.27
CA TYR A 308 7.32 11.94 -18.53
C TYR A 308 7.21 13.42 -18.20
N LYS A 309 8.27 14.04 -17.67
CA LYS A 309 8.29 15.47 -17.37
C LYS A 309 7.95 16.33 -18.60
N LYS A 310 8.55 15.99 -19.74
CA LYS A 310 8.27 16.65 -21.02
C LYS A 310 6.81 16.48 -21.46
N ALA A 311 6.24 15.30 -21.31
CA ALA A 311 4.88 15.00 -21.76
C ALA A 311 3.80 15.58 -20.84
N ALA A 312 4.05 15.61 -19.53
CA ALA A 312 3.11 16.08 -18.52
C ALA A 312 3.22 17.60 -18.24
N GLY A 313 4.38 18.20 -18.49
CA GLY A 313 4.61 19.63 -18.29
C GLY A 313 4.86 20.04 -16.84
N HIS A 314 5.18 19.10 -15.96
CA HIS A 314 5.52 19.33 -14.55
C HIS A 314 6.64 18.39 -14.07
N ASP A 315 7.21 18.71 -12.91
CA ASP A 315 8.40 18.04 -12.36
C ASP A 315 8.10 16.92 -11.36
N ASN A 316 6.83 16.73 -10.97
CA ASN A 316 6.35 15.68 -10.04
C ASN A 316 6.40 14.28 -10.67
N VAL A 317 7.60 13.86 -11.08
CA VAL A 317 7.87 12.61 -11.77
C VAL A 317 9.05 11.91 -11.09
N PHE A 318 8.84 10.69 -10.62
CA PHE A 318 9.80 9.99 -9.76
C PHE A 318 10.00 8.53 -10.17
N ALA A 319 11.17 7.97 -9.85
CA ALA A 319 11.41 6.54 -10.00
C ALA A 319 10.80 5.78 -8.81
N GLN A 320 10.13 4.67 -9.10
CA GLN A 320 9.52 3.79 -8.11
C GLN A 320 9.71 2.33 -8.51
N SER A 321 10.67 1.67 -7.86
CA SER A 321 10.89 0.24 -8.02
C SER A 321 9.78 -0.59 -7.35
N PHE A 322 9.69 -1.86 -7.73
CA PHE A 322 8.89 -2.85 -7.01
C PHE A 322 9.35 -3.03 -5.56
N ALA A 323 8.56 -3.77 -4.79
CA ALA A 323 8.74 -3.98 -3.37
C ALA A 323 8.08 -5.30 -2.94
N ILE A 324 8.25 -5.66 -1.67
CA ILE A 324 7.57 -6.79 -1.03
C ILE A 324 6.46 -6.34 -0.10
N GLN A 325 5.51 -7.25 0.09
CA GLN A 325 4.53 -7.19 1.17
C GLN A 325 4.93 -8.27 2.21
N PRO A 326 5.27 -7.92 3.47
CA PRO A 326 5.80 -8.85 4.48
C PRO A 326 4.94 -10.07 4.82
N ASN A 327 3.62 -9.93 4.90
CA ASN A 327 2.70 -11.05 5.18
C ASN A 327 2.73 -12.09 4.06
N MET A 328 2.91 -11.64 2.81
CA MET A 328 2.96 -12.53 1.65
C MET A 328 4.37 -13.08 1.40
N HIS A 329 5.40 -12.24 1.52
CA HIS A 329 6.77 -12.54 1.14
C HIS A 329 7.66 -12.51 2.39
N ASN A 330 7.88 -13.68 2.98
CA ASN A 330 8.59 -13.84 4.24
C ASN A 330 9.31 -15.19 4.31
N PRO A 331 10.29 -15.32 5.21
CA PRO A 331 11.09 -16.53 5.33
C PRO A 331 10.36 -17.68 6.05
N ILE A 332 9.14 -17.49 6.56
CA ILE A 332 8.38 -18.53 7.29
C ILE A 332 8.31 -19.80 6.46
N LYS A 333 8.76 -20.94 6.98
CA LYS A 333 8.90 -22.16 6.19
C LYS A 333 7.59 -22.60 5.52
N LEU A 334 7.68 -22.97 4.24
CA LEU A 334 6.60 -23.64 3.52
C LEU A 334 6.68 -25.17 3.70
N TYR A 335 7.89 -25.70 3.72
CA TYR A 335 8.21 -27.11 3.95
C TYR A 335 9.25 -27.22 5.06
N PRO A 336 9.36 -28.36 5.77
CA PRO A 336 10.42 -28.57 6.75
C PRO A 336 11.81 -28.34 6.16
N GLN A 337 12.01 -28.78 4.91
CA GLN A 337 13.24 -28.59 4.14
C GLN A 337 12.93 -28.07 2.75
N ARG A 338 13.79 -27.17 2.26
CA ARG A 338 13.73 -26.66 0.89
C ARG A 338 14.21 -27.72 -0.09
N ILE A 339 13.61 -27.73 -1.27
CA ILE A 339 14.04 -28.54 -2.40
C ILE A 339 15.38 -27.98 -2.88
N ASP A 340 16.42 -28.81 -2.80
CA ASP A 340 17.77 -28.46 -3.26
C ASP A 340 17.88 -28.50 -4.79
N LYS A 341 17.21 -27.54 -5.42
CA LYS A 341 17.22 -27.27 -6.86
C LYS A 341 17.11 -25.78 -7.11
N MET A 342 17.46 -25.39 -8.34
CA MET A 342 17.29 -24.05 -8.87
C MET A 342 15.95 -23.93 -9.56
N CYS A 343 15.11 -23.00 -9.10
CA CYS A 343 13.76 -22.84 -9.62
C CYS A 343 13.64 -21.63 -10.54
N PHE A 344 13.16 -21.84 -11.75
CA PHE A 344 12.73 -20.78 -12.66
C PHE A 344 11.20 -20.81 -12.81
N ALA A 345 10.52 -19.71 -12.49
CA ALA A 345 9.08 -19.56 -12.69
C ALA A 345 8.81 -18.38 -13.64
N GLY A 346 8.51 -18.65 -14.91
CA GLY A 346 8.41 -17.62 -15.93
C GLY A 346 8.05 -18.14 -17.31
N SER A 347 8.18 -17.28 -18.32
CA SER A 347 7.91 -17.64 -19.72
C SER A 347 9.21 -17.73 -20.50
N TYR A 348 9.29 -18.70 -21.42
CA TYR A 348 10.23 -18.69 -22.52
C TYR A 348 9.59 -17.98 -23.72
N TYR A 349 10.37 -17.21 -24.48
CA TYR A 349 9.91 -16.57 -25.70
C TYR A 349 10.81 -17.01 -26.86
N ALA A 350 10.32 -17.93 -27.68
CA ALA A 350 11.09 -18.54 -28.77
C ALA A 350 11.33 -17.57 -29.93
N ASN A 351 10.39 -16.65 -30.16
CA ASN A 351 10.32 -15.80 -31.35
C ASN A 351 10.66 -14.31 -31.11
N ARG A 352 11.01 -13.90 -29.88
CA ARG A 352 11.32 -12.50 -29.52
C ARG A 352 12.35 -12.42 -28.40
N HIS A 353 12.96 -11.24 -28.25
CA HIS A 353 14.00 -10.97 -27.24
C HIS A 353 15.20 -11.92 -27.32
N GLU A 354 15.92 -11.90 -28.44
CA GLU A 354 17.07 -12.79 -28.68
C GLU A 354 18.12 -12.75 -27.56
N ASP A 355 18.47 -11.56 -27.08
CA ASP A 355 19.43 -11.43 -25.97
C ASP A 355 18.93 -12.08 -24.67
N ARG A 356 17.64 -11.92 -24.36
CA ARG A 356 17.03 -12.57 -23.19
C ARG A 356 17.07 -14.08 -23.34
N ARG A 357 16.78 -14.58 -24.54
CA ARG A 357 16.79 -16.02 -24.85
C ARG A 357 18.18 -16.59 -24.68
N ARG A 358 19.22 -15.91 -25.19
CA ARG A 358 20.62 -16.30 -25.01
C ARG A 358 21.01 -16.37 -23.53
N ASP A 359 20.67 -15.34 -22.74
CA ASP A 359 20.92 -15.34 -21.29
C ASP A 359 20.19 -16.51 -20.59
N MET A 360 18.94 -16.77 -20.99
CA MET A 360 18.10 -17.81 -20.43
C MET A 360 18.69 -19.20 -20.73
N ASP A 361 19.03 -19.47 -21.99
CA ASP A 361 19.63 -20.74 -22.40
C ASP A 361 20.96 -20.99 -21.70
N GLN A 362 21.79 -19.95 -21.56
CA GLN A 362 23.07 -20.01 -20.84
C GLN A 362 22.85 -20.34 -19.35
N ILE A 363 22.00 -19.58 -18.65
CA ILE A 363 21.75 -19.79 -17.23
C ILE A 363 21.09 -21.16 -16.99
N LEU A 364 20.06 -21.52 -17.75
CA LEU A 364 19.39 -22.81 -17.61
C LEU A 364 20.36 -23.97 -17.91
N GLY A 365 21.19 -23.85 -18.95
CA GLY A 365 22.19 -24.87 -19.30
C GLY A 365 23.23 -25.11 -18.20
N ILE A 366 23.75 -24.05 -17.58
CA ILE A 366 24.71 -24.17 -16.47
C ILE A 366 24.05 -24.76 -15.22
N THR A 367 22.81 -24.36 -14.94
CA THR A 367 22.10 -24.72 -13.70
C THR A 367 21.53 -26.14 -13.72
N GLN A 368 21.29 -26.73 -14.90
CA GLN A 368 20.80 -28.11 -15.04
C GLN A 368 21.61 -29.14 -14.23
N LYS A 369 22.95 -29.03 -14.20
CA LYS A 369 23.81 -29.97 -13.47
C LYS A 369 23.70 -29.88 -11.93
N TYR A 370 23.13 -28.79 -11.42
CA TYR A 370 22.87 -28.56 -9.99
C TYR A 370 21.41 -28.82 -9.62
N GLY A 371 20.61 -29.34 -10.54
CA GLY A 371 19.18 -29.54 -10.37
C GLY A 371 18.38 -28.30 -10.80
N LEU A 372 17.52 -28.49 -11.80
CA LEU A 372 16.68 -27.44 -12.38
C LEU A 372 15.20 -27.82 -12.30
N ALA A 373 14.37 -26.88 -11.87
CA ALA A 373 12.91 -26.95 -11.88
C ALA A 373 12.35 -25.73 -12.63
N ILE A 374 11.51 -25.97 -13.63
CA ILE A 374 10.89 -24.92 -14.45
C ILE A 374 9.37 -24.97 -14.27
N TYR A 375 8.80 -23.84 -13.88
CA TYR A 375 7.37 -23.59 -13.94
C TYR A 375 7.08 -22.60 -15.07
N ASP A 376 6.48 -23.09 -16.15
CA ASP A 376 6.15 -22.31 -17.34
C ASP A 376 4.78 -21.64 -17.20
N ARG A 377 4.75 -20.30 -17.29
CA ARG A 377 3.48 -19.53 -17.28
C ARG A 377 2.58 -19.83 -18.48
N ASN A 378 3.12 -20.38 -19.57
CA ASN A 378 2.38 -20.71 -20.78
C ASN A 378 2.24 -22.22 -20.99
N PHE A 379 2.45 -23.03 -19.94
CA PHE A 379 2.43 -24.49 -20.02
C PHE A 379 1.19 -25.03 -20.75
N GLU A 380 0.01 -24.47 -20.45
CA GLU A 380 -1.27 -24.89 -21.06
C GLU A 380 -1.50 -24.34 -22.47
N ARG A 381 -0.80 -23.27 -22.89
CA ARG A 381 -1.04 -22.59 -24.17
C ARG A 381 -0.59 -23.40 -25.38
N ASN A 382 0.30 -24.37 -25.21
CA ASN A 382 0.82 -25.25 -26.27
C ASN A 382 1.25 -24.51 -27.56
N SER A 383 1.78 -23.30 -27.42
CA SER A 383 2.19 -22.45 -28.54
C SER A 383 3.69 -22.57 -28.79
N PRO A 384 4.14 -22.82 -30.04
CA PRO A 384 5.56 -22.88 -30.38
C PRO A 384 6.34 -21.63 -29.98
N ASP A 385 5.67 -20.47 -29.95
CA ASP A 385 6.28 -19.18 -29.60
C ASP A 385 6.74 -19.11 -28.13
N PHE A 386 6.26 -20.01 -27.28
CA PHE A 386 6.56 -20.03 -25.84
C PHE A 386 7.22 -21.33 -25.38
N GLN A 387 7.49 -22.25 -26.30
CA GLN A 387 8.00 -23.57 -25.96
C GLN A 387 9.48 -23.51 -25.58
N PHE A 388 9.83 -24.15 -24.46
CA PHE A 388 11.22 -24.32 -24.04
C PHE A 388 11.99 -25.26 -25.00
N PRO A 389 13.31 -25.03 -25.20
CA PRO A 389 14.17 -25.94 -25.94
C PRO A 389 14.10 -27.39 -25.41
N ALA A 390 14.25 -28.36 -26.33
CA ALA A 390 14.11 -29.79 -26.03
C ALA A 390 14.96 -30.26 -24.84
N GLN A 391 16.17 -29.71 -24.70
CA GLN A 391 17.08 -30.04 -23.60
C GLN A 391 16.54 -29.67 -22.21
N PHE A 392 15.61 -28.72 -22.09
CA PHE A 392 15.05 -28.25 -20.82
C PHE A 392 13.67 -28.85 -20.50
N LEU A 393 13.00 -29.49 -21.48
CA LEU A 393 11.67 -30.08 -21.28
C LEU A 393 11.60 -31.08 -20.10
N PRO A 394 12.61 -31.92 -19.82
CA PRO A 394 12.59 -32.80 -18.64
C PRO A 394 12.55 -32.06 -17.30
N ASN A 395 12.89 -30.76 -17.28
CA ASN A 395 12.87 -29.93 -16.08
C ASN A 395 11.56 -29.13 -15.92
N VAL A 396 10.67 -29.14 -16.92
CA VAL A 396 9.38 -28.43 -16.87
C VAL A 396 8.37 -29.24 -16.07
N LEU A 397 7.93 -28.69 -14.94
CA LEU A 397 7.05 -29.36 -13.97
C LEU A 397 5.57 -29.00 -14.14
N GLY A 398 5.26 -27.95 -14.89
CA GLY A 398 3.92 -27.41 -15.05
C GLY A 398 3.90 -25.88 -14.95
N SER A 399 2.81 -25.31 -14.45
CA SER A 399 2.64 -23.87 -14.19
C SER A 399 2.31 -23.62 -12.72
N LEU A 400 2.63 -22.43 -12.22
CA LEU A 400 2.16 -21.96 -10.91
C LEU A 400 1.16 -20.82 -11.11
N THR A 401 0.02 -20.91 -10.41
CA THR A 401 -0.89 -19.78 -10.25
C THR A 401 -0.27 -18.73 -9.34
N TYR A 402 -0.90 -17.56 -9.25
CA TYR A 402 -0.42 -16.48 -8.39
C TYR A 402 -0.25 -16.92 -6.93
N ASN A 403 -1.28 -17.60 -6.38
CA ASN A 403 -1.28 -18.05 -4.98
C ASN A 403 -0.26 -19.17 -4.72
N GLU A 404 0.24 -19.83 -5.75
CA GLU A 404 1.25 -20.89 -5.66
C GLU A 404 2.68 -20.39 -5.88
N MET A 405 2.88 -19.10 -6.18
CA MET A 405 4.22 -18.54 -6.38
C MET A 405 5.14 -18.73 -5.18
N ASN A 406 4.57 -18.83 -3.97
CA ASN A 406 5.31 -19.18 -2.75
C ASN A 406 6.04 -20.53 -2.85
N VAL A 407 5.57 -21.48 -3.68
CA VAL A 407 6.31 -22.72 -3.94
C VAL A 407 7.67 -22.41 -4.57
N ALA A 408 7.70 -21.53 -5.58
CA ALA A 408 8.95 -21.10 -6.19
C ALA A 408 9.81 -20.25 -5.24
N TYR A 409 9.19 -19.34 -4.48
CA TYR A 409 9.90 -18.38 -3.64
C TYR A 409 10.41 -18.98 -2.33
N LYS A 410 9.71 -19.95 -1.74
CA LYS A 410 9.96 -20.49 -0.40
C LYS A 410 10.27 -21.99 -0.40
N GLY A 411 9.88 -22.69 -1.47
CA GLY A 411 10.03 -24.14 -1.57
C GLY A 411 11.39 -24.62 -2.05
N TYR A 412 12.18 -23.77 -2.71
CA TYR A 412 13.47 -24.13 -3.29
C TYR A 412 14.63 -23.39 -2.60
N LYS A 413 15.85 -23.95 -2.66
CA LYS A 413 17.06 -23.27 -2.15
C LYS A 413 17.45 -22.08 -3.02
N TYR A 414 17.29 -22.15 -4.34
CA TYR A 414 17.72 -21.08 -5.25
C TYR A 414 16.64 -20.69 -6.24
N MET A 415 16.62 -19.41 -6.59
CA MET A 415 15.71 -18.88 -7.59
C MET A 415 16.45 -18.24 -8.76
N LEU A 416 16.00 -18.56 -9.97
CA LEU A 416 16.55 -18.04 -11.22
C LEU A 416 15.72 -16.83 -11.71
N ASN A 417 16.40 -15.73 -11.99
CA ASN A 417 15.80 -14.53 -12.56
C ASN A 417 16.47 -14.14 -13.89
N ILE A 418 15.69 -14.09 -14.96
CA ILE A 418 16.17 -13.62 -16.27
C ILE A 418 15.54 -12.26 -16.54
N ASN A 419 16.37 -11.28 -16.92
CA ASN A 419 15.94 -9.91 -17.18
C ASN A 419 15.72 -9.65 -18.68
N SER A 420 14.61 -8.96 -19.01
CA SER A 420 14.37 -8.44 -20.36
C SER A 420 14.91 -7.01 -20.53
N ILE A 421 15.03 -6.27 -19.43
CA ILE A 421 15.51 -4.90 -19.37
C ILE A 421 16.84 -4.94 -18.62
N LYS A 422 17.94 -4.66 -19.35
CA LYS A 422 19.31 -4.73 -18.79
C LYS A 422 19.86 -3.36 -18.40
N GLY A 423 19.50 -2.32 -19.16
CA GLY A 423 20.10 -0.99 -19.05
C GLY A 423 19.49 -0.08 -17.99
N SER A 424 18.24 -0.34 -17.57
CA SER A 424 17.56 0.52 -16.60
C SER A 424 18.29 0.50 -15.25
N PRO A 425 18.48 1.68 -14.62
CA PRO A 425 19.07 1.78 -13.29
C PRO A 425 18.13 1.37 -12.16
N THR A 426 16.83 1.16 -12.42
CA THR A 426 15.82 0.87 -11.38
C THR A 426 14.82 -0.23 -11.75
N MET A 427 14.66 -0.56 -13.04
CA MET A 427 13.68 -1.55 -13.50
C MET A 427 14.28 -2.95 -13.64
N PHE A 428 13.74 -3.89 -12.87
CA PHE A 428 13.92 -5.33 -13.00
C PHE A 428 12.77 -6.06 -12.31
N SER A 429 12.73 -7.39 -12.39
CA SER A 429 11.57 -8.16 -11.92
C SER A 429 11.36 -8.08 -10.39
N ARG A 430 10.11 -7.90 -9.98
CA ARG A 430 9.67 -8.02 -8.57
C ARG A 430 10.15 -9.31 -7.88
N ARG A 431 10.31 -10.39 -8.64
CA ARG A 431 10.82 -11.70 -8.17
C ARG A 431 12.12 -11.59 -7.38
N VAL A 432 13.00 -10.66 -7.75
CA VAL A 432 14.27 -10.47 -7.05
C VAL A 432 14.01 -10.04 -5.61
N PHE A 433 13.13 -9.04 -5.40
CA PHE A 433 12.72 -8.60 -4.08
C PHE A 433 11.98 -9.70 -3.32
N GLU A 434 11.00 -10.32 -3.96
CA GLU A 434 10.12 -11.33 -3.35
C GLU A 434 10.90 -12.56 -2.90
N GLY A 435 11.82 -13.07 -3.72
CA GLY A 435 12.66 -14.22 -3.39
C GLY A 435 13.69 -13.93 -2.28
N LEU A 436 14.33 -12.76 -2.30
CA LEU A 436 15.23 -12.33 -1.21
C LEU A 436 14.49 -12.20 0.13
N ALA A 437 13.29 -11.61 0.14
CA ALA A 437 12.44 -11.54 1.34
C ALA A 437 12.03 -12.92 1.87
N CYS A 438 12.00 -13.93 1.01
CA CYS A 438 11.74 -15.31 1.39
C CYS A 438 12.98 -16.06 1.85
N GLY A 439 14.16 -15.42 1.93
CA GLY A 439 15.42 -16.09 2.28
C GLY A 439 15.95 -17.00 1.18
N THR A 440 15.66 -16.69 -0.09
CA THR A 440 16.06 -17.50 -1.25
C THR A 440 17.09 -16.73 -2.08
N PRO A 441 18.37 -17.15 -2.08
CA PRO A 441 19.38 -16.56 -2.94
C PRO A 441 18.99 -16.57 -4.43
N ILE A 442 19.29 -15.45 -5.10
CA ILE A 442 18.89 -15.21 -6.49
C ILE A 442 20.09 -15.31 -7.43
N ILE A 443 19.98 -16.16 -8.45
CA ILE A 443 20.91 -16.20 -9.58
C ILE A 443 20.25 -15.49 -10.75
N SER A 444 20.92 -14.48 -11.32
CA SER A 444 20.28 -13.64 -12.32
C SER A 444 21.16 -13.31 -13.53
N SER A 445 20.51 -13.15 -14.70
CA SER A 445 21.17 -12.47 -15.83
C SER A 445 21.42 -11.00 -15.51
N TYR A 446 22.38 -10.39 -16.21
CA TYR A 446 22.79 -9.01 -15.93
C TYR A 446 21.62 -8.01 -15.97
N SER A 447 21.59 -7.13 -14.97
CA SER A 447 20.74 -5.94 -14.91
C SER A 447 21.47 -4.86 -14.12
N LYS A 448 21.60 -3.67 -14.72
CA LYS A 448 22.20 -2.49 -14.07
C LYS A 448 21.46 -2.12 -12.78
N GLY A 449 20.13 -2.23 -12.78
CA GLY A 449 19.31 -1.94 -11.62
C GLY A 449 19.56 -2.91 -10.46
N ILE A 450 19.70 -4.21 -10.74
CA ILE A 450 20.03 -5.20 -9.70
C ILE A 450 21.43 -4.91 -9.14
N GLN A 451 22.44 -4.73 -10.01
CA GLN A 451 23.80 -4.45 -9.57
C GLN A 451 23.88 -3.20 -8.69
N ARG A 452 23.13 -2.14 -9.04
CA ARG A 452 23.08 -0.90 -8.27
C ARG A 452 22.39 -1.06 -6.92
N MET A 453 21.30 -1.83 -6.86
CA MET A 453 20.46 -1.93 -5.66
C MET A 453 20.93 -3.00 -4.69
N PHE A 454 21.42 -4.14 -5.21
CA PHE A 454 21.73 -5.33 -4.42
C PHE A 454 23.20 -5.75 -4.50
N GLY A 455 24.00 -5.17 -5.39
CA GLY A 455 25.41 -5.53 -5.53
C GLY A 455 25.61 -7.05 -5.67
N ASP A 456 26.46 -7.60 -4.82
CA ASP A 456 26.77 -9.04 -4.78
C ASP A 456 25.75 -9.89 -4.01
N LEU A 457 24.68 -9.32 -3.44
CA LEU A 457 23.60 -10.12 -2.82
C LEU A 457 22.87 -10.98 -3.85
N VAL A 458 22.74 -10.47 -5.08
CA VAL A 458 22.23 -11.23 -6.22
C VAL A 458 23.40 -11.73 -7.05
N LEU A 459 23.43 -13.04 -7.32
CA LEU A 459 24.49 -13.67 -8.09
C LEU A 459 24.32 -13.34 -9.57
N ILE A 460 24.93 -12.23 -9.99
CA ILE A 460 25.12 -11.84 -11.38
C ILE A 460 26.57 -12.12 -11.78
N ALA A 461 26.76 -12.60 -13.00
CA ALA A 461 28.08 -12.78 -13.57
C ALA A 461 28.12 -12.24 -15.01
N GLU A 462 29.25 -11.67 -15.39
CA GLU A 462 29.50 -11.12 -16.73
C GLU A 462 29.97 -12.20 -17.71
N THR A 463 30.52 -13.31 -17.19
CA THR A 463 31.01 -14.45 -17.96
C THR A 463 30.39 -15.76 -17.48
N GLU A 464 30.42 -16.77 -18.36
CA GLU A 464 29.92 -18.11 -18.04
C GLU A 464 30.75 -18.79 -16.93
N GLU A 465 32.07 -18.60 -16.97
CA GLU A 465 33.01 -19.16 -15.99
C GLU A 465 32.78 -18.58 -14.60
N SER A 466 32.64 -17.25 -14.51
CA SER A 466 32.34 -16.59 -13.23
C SER A 466 30.98 -17.02 -12.69
N LEU A 467 29.98 -17.22 -13.56
CA LEU A 467 28.68 -17.74 -13.15
C LEU A 467 28.80 -19.16 -12.57
N LYS A 468 29.55 -20.04 -13.24
CA LYS A 468 29.81 -21.41 -12.78
C LYS A 468 30.51 -21.43 -11.42
N GLU A 469 31.49 -20.55 -11.21
CA GLU A 469 32.20 -20.42 -9.94
C GLU A 469 31.27 -19.96 -8.82
N LYS A 470 30.51 -18.87 -9.03
CA LYS A 470 29.53 -18.35 -8.06
C LYS A 470 28.48 -19.40 -7.68
N ILE A 471 27.94 -20.11 -8.68
CA ILE A 471 26.99 -21.20 -8.45
C ILE A 471 27.66 -22.36 -7.70
N HIS A 472 28.89 -22.73 -8.06
CA HIS A 472 29.59 -23.79 -7.36
C HIS A 472 29.77 -23.45 -5.89
N VAL A 473 30.29 -22.26 -5.56
CA VAL A 473 30.50 -21.81 -4.18
C VAL A 473 29.18 -21.83 -3.39
N ILE A 474 28.10 -21.22 -3.90
CA ILE A 474 26.86 -21.16 -3.12
C ILE A 474 26.16 -22.51 -2.95
N THR A 475 26.46 -23.49 -3.81
CA THR A 475 25.92 -24.86 -3.71
C THR A 475 26.76 -25.80 -2.86
N THR A 476 28.03 -25.47 -2.58
CA THR A 476 28.94 -26.32 -1.80
C THR A 476 29.34 -25.72 -0.45
N ASP A 477 29.17 -24.42 -0.27
CA ASP A 477 29.43 -23.71 0.99
C ASP A 477 28.11 -23.24 1.62
N GLU A 478 27.66 -23.98 2.62
CA GLU A 478 26.42 -23.68 3.35
C GLU A 478 26.51 -22.35 4.11
N ALA A 479 27.70 -21.92 4.56
CA ALA A 479 27.86 -20.63 5.25
C ALA A 479 27.58 -19.47 4.29
N VAL A 480 28.09 -19.55 3.05
CA VAL A 480 27.82 -18.56 2.00
C VAL A 480 26.33 -18.53 1.64
N TYR A 481 25.69 -19.69 1.53
CA TYR A 481 24.24 -19.78 1.30
C TYR A 481 23.44 -19.06 2.39
N GLN A 482 23.73 -19.37 3.65
CA GLN A 482 23.01 -18.80 4.80
C GLN A 482 23.26 -17.30 4.94
N GLN A 483 24.50 -16.85 4.73
CA GLN A 483 24.86 -15.44 4.69
C GLN A 483 24.04 -14.69 3.64
N LYS A 484 24.01 -15.18 2.39
CA LYS A 484 23.23 -14.55 1.32
C LYS A 484 21.73 -14.52 1.61
N ALA A 485 21.21 -15.60 2.20
CA ALA A 485 19.80 -15.67 2.58
C ALA A 485 19.45 -14.61 3.64
N LEU A 486 20.24 -14.50 4.70
CA LEU A 486 19.98 -13.56 5.80
C LEU A 486 20.20 -12.09 5.39
N GLU A 487 21.32 -11.80 4.71
CA GLU A 487 21.59 -10.45 4.19
C GLU A 487 20.50 -10.01 3.19
N GLY A 488 20.02 -10.93 2.34
CA GLY A 488 18.93 -10.66 1.42
C GLY A 488 17.61 -10.31 2.11
N ILE A 489 17.27 -11.00 3.19
CA ILE A 489 16.10 -10.69 4.02
C ILE A 489 16.26 -9.29 4.62
N ARG A 490 17.40 -9.00 5.26
CA ARG A 490 17.65 -7.69 5.88
C ARG A 490 17.55 -6.55 4.88
N GLU A 491 18.22 -6.65 3.73
CA GLU A 491 18.23 -5.59 2.72
C GLU A 491 16.82 -5.26 2.25
N VAL A 492 16.02 -6.27 1.91
CA VAL A 492 14.66 -6.05 1.40
C VAL A 492 13.72 -5.53 2.48
N TYR A 493 13.80 -6.05 3.71
CA TYR A 493 12.94 -5.57 4.79
C TYR A 493 13.31 -4.18 5.28
N HIS A 494 14.58 -3.78 5.22
CA HIS A 494 15.01 -2.42 5.60
C HIS A 494 14.66 -1.36 4.55
N HIS A 495 14.65 -1.71 3.26
CA HIS A 495 14.59 -0.68 2.21
C HIS A 495 13.50 -0.88 1.16
N HIS A 496 12.83 -2.03 1.11
CA HIS A 496 12.06 -2.44 -0.08
C HIS A 496 10.68 -3.06 0.20
N THR A 497 9.97 -2.58 1.22
CA THR A 497 8.56 -2.92 1.47
C THR A 497 7.61 -1.95 0.75
N TYR A 498 6.35 -2.35 0.53
CA TYR A 498 5.33 -1.43 0.00
C TYR A 498 5.03 -0.29 0.97
N LYS A 499 5.20 -0.48 2.28
CA LYS A 499 5.20 0.60 3.28
C LYS A 499 6.25 1.67 2.96
N HIS A 500 7.48 1.28 2.62
CA HIS A 500 8.51 2.24 2.18
C HIS A 500 8.11 2.98 0.91
N ARG A 501 7.46 2.30 -0.04
CA ARG A 501 7.01 2.95 -1.29
C ARG A 501 5.92 3.97 -1.01
N LEU A 502 4.97 3.60 -0.17
CA LEU A 502 3.90 4.48 0.25
C LEU A 502 4.44 5.70 1.00
N HIS A 503 5.36 5.52 1.95
CA HIS A 503 6.00 6.64 2.65
C HIS A 503 6.70 7.59 1.68
N MET A 504 7.47 7.07 0.72
CA MET A 504 8.11 7.92 -0.29
C MET A 504 7.07 8.69 -1.12
N MET A 505 5.98 8.05 -1.54
CA MET A 505 4.90 8.72 -2.28
C MET A 505 4.24 9.81 -1.44
N LEU A 506 3.93 9.54 -0.17
CA LEU A 506 3.33 10.48 0.76
C LEU A 506 4.24 11.68 1.04
N GLU A 507 5.55 11.45 1.23
CA GLU A 507 6.52 12.53 1.40
C GLU A 507 6.56 13.46 0.18
N LYS A 508 6.44 12.92 -1.04
CA LYS A 508 6.33 13.76 -2.26
C LYS A 508 5.04 14.55 -2.33
N LEU A 509 3.96 14.07 -1.71
CA LEU A 509 2.71 14.80 -1.54
C LEU A 509 2.78 15.85 -0.41
N GLY A 510 3.88 15.93 0.34
CA GLY A 510 4.00 16.80 1.52
C GLY A 510 3.32 16.23 2.78
N ILE A 511 3.04 14.92 2.80
CA ILE A 511 2.44 14.23 3.93
C ILE A 511 3.54 13.50 4.70
N HIS A 512 3.74 13.91 5.94
CA HIS A 512 4.70 13.28 6.85
C HIS A 512 3.95 12.46 7.88
N LEU A 513 4.13 11.14 7.83
CA LEU A 513 3.62 10.25 8.87
C LEU A 513 4.67 10.13 9.97
N ASP A 514 4.24 10.31 11.23
CA ASP A 514 5.10 10.07 12.38
C ASP A 514 5.44 8.59 12.47
N GLN A 515 6.68 8.25 12.10
CA GLN A 515 7.20 6.90 12.29
C GLN A 515 7.78 6.82 13.70
N THR A 516 7.00 6.32 14.65
CA THR A 516 7.56 5.92 15.94
C THR A 516 8.18 4.54 15.76
N PRO A 517 9.52 4.42 15.75
CA PRO A 517 10.12 3.11 15.65
C PRO A 517 9.76 2.28 16.89
N LYS A 518 9.60 0.97 16.70
CA LYS A 518 9.40 0.05 17.82
C LYS A 518 10.59 0.18 18.78
N ALA A 519 10.34 0.03 20.07
CA ALA A 519 11.38 0.12 21.10
C ALA A 519 11.41 -1.17 21.93
N VAL A 520 12.60 -1.53 22.41
CA VAL A 520 12.81 -2.67 23.31
C VAL A 520 13.48 -2.25 24.59
N THR A 521 13.07 -2.86 25.69
CA THR A 521 13.82 -2.81 26.93
C THR A 521 14.53 -4.15 27.15
N VAL A 522 15.85 -4.11 27.13
CA VAL A 522 16.72 -5.24 27.48
C VAL A 522 16.81 -5.31 29.00
N LEU A 523 16.49 -6.47 29.57
CA LEU A 523 16.51 -6.74 31.00
C LEU A 523 17.70 -7.65 31.33
N SER A 524 18.29 -7.46 32.50
CA SER A 524 19.25 -8.41 33.06
C SER A 524 19.29 -8.33 34.58
N VAL A 525 19.51 -9.47 35.24
CA VAL A 525 19.82 -9.52 36.67
C VAL A 525 21.33 -9.61 36.82
N VAL A 526 21.91 -8.79 37.69
CA VAL A 526 23.36 -8.66 37.83
C VAL A 526 23.78 -8.74 39.30
N HIS A 527 24.88 -9.43 39.55
CA HIS A 527 25.40 -9.70 40.90
C HIS A 527 26.79 -9.13 41.14
N SER A 528 27.45 -8.66 40.08
CA SER A 528 28.79 -8.10 40.15
C SER A 528 29.03 -6.99 39.14
N LYS A 529 30.14 -6.26 39.30
CA LYS A 529 30.61 -5.31 38.29
C LYS A 529 30.92 -5.99 36.95
N ALA A 530 31.47 -7.21 36.99
CA ALA A 530 31.78 -7.98 35.78
C ALA A 530 30.50 -8.35 35.00
N ASP A 531 29.40 -8.67 35.70
CA ASP A 531 28.11 -8.99 35.07
C ASP A 531 27.56 -7.75 34.33
N ILE A 532 27.62 -6.59 34.99
CA ILE A 532 27.23 -5.30 34.38
C ILE A 532 28.03 -5.03 33.11
N GLU A 533 29.36 -5.18 33.18
CA GLU A 533 30.25 -4.96 32.03
C GLU A 533 29.97 -5.94 30.88
N ALA A 534 29.75 -7.22 31.18
CA ALA A 534 29.45 -8.24 30.19
C ALA A 534 28.09 -7.99 29.48
N VAL A 535 27.03 -7.71 30.25
CA VAL A 535 25.70 -7.41 29.70
C VAL A 535 25.74 -6.11 28.91
N LYS A 536 26.42 -5.08 29.43
CA LYS A 536 26.56 -3.80 28.74
C LYS A 536 27.33 -3.94 27.42
N ALA A 537 28.38 -4.78 27.37
CA ALA A 537 29.08 -5.06 26.12
C ALA A 537 28.15 -5.72 25.08
N ASN A 538 27.28 -6.66 25.51
CA ASN A 538 26.27 -7.26 24.64
C ASN A 538 25.24 -6.25 24.15
N PHE A 539 24.75 -5.39 25.06
CA PHE A 539 23.80 -4.33 24.74
C PHE A 539 24.39 -3.30 23.77
N ASP A 540 25.59 -2.79 24.04
CA ASP A 540 26.24 -1.75 23.25
C ASP A 540 26.55 -2.24 21.82
N ARG A 541 26.85 -3.53 21.64
CA ARG A 541 27.08 -4.16 20.32
C ARG A 541 25.86 -4.11 19.40
N GLN A 542 24.65 -4.06 19.95
CA GLN A 542 23.43 -4.15 19.13
C GLN A 542 23.29 -2.96 18.17
N ALA A 543 23.11 -3.23 16.88
CA ALA A 543 22.90 -2.21 15.85
C ALA A 543 21.50 -1.55 15.94
N TYR A 544 20.54 -2.20 16.62
CA TYR A 544 19.20 -1.65 16.79
C TYR A 544 19.23 -0.38 17.67
N PRO A 545 18.77 0.79 17.17
CA PRO A 545 18.97 2.05 17.86
C PRO A 545 18.00 2.28 19.04
N ASN A 546 16.74 1.84 18.92
CA ASN A 546 15.69 2.15 19.89
C ASN A 546 15.63 1.08 20.99
N LYS A 547 16.67 1.07 21.82
CA LYS A 547 16.84 0.10 22.90
C LYS A 547 17.17 0.80 24.21
N HIS A 548 16.60 0.29 25.30
CA HIS A 548 16.93 0.70 26.67
C HIS A 548 17.44 -0.52 27.45
N LEU A 549 18.35 -0.32 28.39
CA LEU A 549 18.89 -1.37 29.25
C LEU A 549 18.43 -1.15 30.68
N LEU A 550 17.75 -2.13 31.28
CA LEU A 550 17.43 -2.14 32.70
C LEU A 550 18.17 -3.28 33.39
N LEU A 551 19.02 -2.91 34.34
CA LEU A 551 19.77 -3.85 35.17
C LEU A 551 19.15 -3.93 36.56
N PHE A 552 18.92 -5.15 37.05
CA PHE A 552 18.42 -5.41 38.39
C PHE A 552 19.54 -5.97 39.25
N ALA A 553 20.17 -5.11 40.05
CA ALA A 553 21.33 -5.45 40.84
C ALA A 553 20.94 -6.05 42.20
N THR A 554 21.54 -7.17 42.58
CA THR A 554 21.60 -7.56 44.00
C THR A 554 22.53 -6.59 44.76
N MET A 555 22.38 -6.50 46.08
CA MET A 555 23.31 -5.69 46.87
C MET A 555 24.69 -6.36 46.91
N PHE A 556 25.71 -5.66 46.43
CA PHE A 556 27.12 -6.05 46.53
C PHE A 556 28.00 -4.81 46.77
N ASP A 557 29.25 -5.03 47.19
CA ASP A 557 30.18 -3.94 47.49
C ASP A 557 30.44 -3.06 46.24
N GLY A 558 30.16 -1.76 46.36
CA GLY A 558 30.28 -0.80 45.26
C GLY A 558 29.05 -0.68 44.35
N ALA A 559 27.96 -1.39 44.61
CA ALA A 559 26.73 -1.33 43.80
C ALA A 559 26.17 0.11 43.67
N THR A 560 26.17 0.89 44.76
CA THR A 560 25.68 2.28 44.77
C THR A 560 26.51 3.21 43.87
N ASP A 561 27.84 3.04 43.85
CA ASP A 561 28.73 3.84 43.01
C ASP A 561 28.55 3.49 41.52
N LEU A 562 28.31 2.21 41.23
CA LEU A 562 28.03 1.75 39.87
C LEU A 562 26.65 2.22 39.38
N MET A 563 25.64 2.29 40.24
CA MET A 563 24.34 2.90 39.91
C MET A 563 24.50 4.34 39.44
N ASN A 564 25.28 5.15 40.16
CA ASN A 564 25.56 6.53 39.77
C ASN A 564 26.39 6.64 38.47
N THR A 565 27.24 5.65 38.20
CA THR A 565 28.13 5.65 37.02
C THR A 565 27.39 5.25 35.74
N TYR A 566 26.48 4.27 35.82
CA TYR A 566 25.86 3.66 34.65
C TYR A 566 24.44 4.17 34.35
N ASN A 567 23.81 4.88 35.28
CA ASN A 567 22.55 5.57 35.00
C ASN A 567 22.77 6.65 33.94
N THR A 568 22.39 6.31 32.71
CA THR A 568 22.47 7.14 31.51
C THR A 568 21.07 7.23 30.90
N GLU A 569 20.91 7.96 29.80
CA GLU A 569 19.62 8.05 29.10
C GLU A 569 19.07 6.68 28.66
N ASN A 570 19.96 5.75 28.32
CA ASN A 570 19.59 4.44 27.77
C ASN A 570 19.92 3.26 28.69
N CYS A 571 20.41 3.51 29.90
CA CYS A 571 20.68 2.46 30.88
C CYS A 571 20.28 2.91 32.28
N SER A 572 19.48 2.10 32.97
CA SER A 572 19.10 2.33 34.36
C SER A 572 19.37 1.09 35.20
N ILE A 573 19.81 1.31 36.43
CA ILE A 573 20.05 0.24 37.41
C ILE A 573 19.07 0.39 38.57
N TYR A 574 18.35 -0.69 38.87
CA TYR A 574 17.45 -0.81 40.01
C TYR A 574 17.94 -1.88 40.97
N THR A 575 17.62 -1.71 42.26
CA THR A 575 17.88 -2.75 43.26
C THR A 575 16.84 -3.86 43.14
N LEU A 576 17.28 -5.11 42.96
CA LEU A 576 16.41 -6.27 42.74
C LEU A 576 15.38 -6.46 43.88
N SER A 577 15.76 -6.22 45.13
CA SER A 577 14.87 -6.40 46.29
C SER A 577 13.66 -5.47 46.28
N TYR A 578 13.76 -4.31 45.63
CA TYR A 578 12.63 -3.37 45.48
C TYR A 578 11.59 -3.87 44.48
N MET A 579 11.91 -4.84 43.63
CA MET A 579 10.99 -5.36 42.62
C MET A 579 9.82 -6.15 43.21
N ASN A 580 9.88 -6.52 44.50
CA ASN A 580 8.74 -7.09 45.23
C ASN A 580 7.55 -6.14 45.36
N HIS A 581 7.77 -4.83 45.23
CA HIS A 581 6.70 -3.84 45.32
C HIS A 581 5.86 -3.72 44.04
N TYR A 582 6.34 -4.28 42.93
CA TYR A 582 5.67 -4.23 41.64
C TYR A 582 5.00 -5.56 41.31
N GLN A 583 3.75 -5.50 40.86
CA GLN A 583 2.97 -6.70 40.50
C GLN A 583 3.06 -6.98 38.99
N LYS A 584 3.20 -5.94 38.18
CA LYS A 584 3.22 -6.03 36.72
C LYS A 584 4.49 -5.43 36.15
N LEU A 585 5.07 -6.08 35.16
CA LEU A 585 6.29 -5.63 34.50
C LEU A 585 6.10 -4.26 33.81
N GLN A 586 4.88 -3.97 33.33
CA GLN A 586 4.48 -2.70 32.72
C GLN A 586 4.60 -1.50 33.66
N GLU A 587 4.70 -1.72 34.98
CA GLU A 587 4.92 -0.64 35.95
C GLU A 587 6.36 -0.11 35.91
N ILE A 588 7.28 -0.86 35.31
CA ILE A 588 8.72 -0.53 35.22
C ILE A 588 9.15 -0.39 33.75
N VAL A 589 8.59 -1.20 32.86
CA VAL A 589 8.90 -1.21 31.43
C VAL A 589 7.78 -0.55 30.64
N THR A 590 8.10 0.52 29.92
CA THR A 590 7.15 1.27 29.10
C THR A 590 7.14 0.84 27.62
N THR A 591 8.14 0.08 27.18
CA THR A 591 8.24 -0.40 25.80
C THR A 591 7.28 -1.55 25.53
N GLU A 592 6.84 -1.67 24.28
CA GLU A 592 5.99 -2.78 23.82
C GLU A 592 6.70 -4.13 23.92
N TRP A 593 8.02 -4.14 23.71
CA TRP A 593 8.84 -5.33 23.68
C TRP A 593 9.90 -5.32 24.78
N ILE A 594 10.24 -6.51 25.26
CA ILE A 594 11.37 -6.79 26.14
C ILE A 594 12.25 -7.88 25.57
N SER A 595 13.51 -7.90 25.96
CA SER A 595 14.42 -9.03 25.74
C SER A 595 15.28 -9.23 26.98
N TYR A 596 15.76 -10.44 27.24
CA TYR A 596 16.70 -10.68 28.32
C TYR A 596 18.08 -11.00 27.75
N MET A 597 19.12 -10.33 28.26
CA MET A 597 20.50 -10.63 27.91
C MET A 597 21.29 -11.11 29.12
N SER A 598 21.87 -12.29 29.01
CA SER A 598 22.84 -12.82 29.98
C SER A 598 24.28 -12.44 29.61
N GLY A 599 25.10 -12.16 30.62
CA GLY A 599 26.54 -11.97 30.43
C GLY A 599 27.30 -13.26 30.06
N GLU A 600 26.68 -14.43 30.25
CA GLU A 600 27.29 -15.74 29.93
C GLU A 600 27.25 -16.07 28.44
N HIS A 601 26.39 -15.39 27.68
CA HIS A 601 26.17 -15.66 26.26
C HIS A 601 26.75 -14.55 25.39
N TYR A 602 26.95 -14.88 24.12
CA TYR A 602 27.33 -13.90 23.12
C TYR A 602 26.11 -13.50 22.30
N TYR A 603 25.85 -12.20 22.19
CA TYR A 603 24.81 -11.62 21.36
C TYR A 603 25.45 -10.78 20.27
N GLY A 604 25.36 -11.22 19.01
CA GLY A 604 25.91 -10.55 17.84
C GLY A 604 25.27 -9.18 17.59
N GLY A 605 25.90 -8.37 16.75
CA GLY A 605 25.47 -6.99 16.50
C GLY A 605 24.05 -6.88 15.91
N HIS A 606 23.59 -7.89 15.19
CA HIS A 606 22.26 -7.89 14.57
C HIS A 606 21.21 -8.71 15.33
N TYR A 607 21.51 -9.21 16.53
CA TYR A 607 20.58 -10.05 17.30
C TYR A 607 19.20 -9.41 17.47
N LEU A 608 19.12 -8.20 18.03
CA LEU A 608 17.86 -7.48 18.19
C LEU A 608 17.27 -7.05 16.85
N THR A 609 18.11 -6.67 15.89
CA THR A 609 17.67 -6.25 14.55
C THR A 609 16.90 -7.37 13.86
N ASP A 610 17.43 -8.60 13.85
CA ASP A 610 16.80 -9.75 13.19
C ASP A 610 15.46 -10.12 13.86
N LEU A 611 15.39 -10.09 15.19
CA LEU A 611 14.15 -10.35 15.92
C LEU A 611 13.09 -9.26 15.66
N PHE A 612 13.49 -7.99 15.54
CA PHE A 612 12.57 -6.91 15.18
C PHE A 612 12.10 -6.98 13.73
N LEU A 613 12.97 -7.37 12.79
CA LEU A 613 12.57 -7.62 11.42
C LEU A 613 11.46 -8.68 11.34
N ALA A 614 11.53 -9.71 12.19
CA ALA A 614 10.47 -10.72 12.28
C ALA A 614 9.11 -10.16 12.70
N THR A 615 9.07 -9.09 13.49
CA THR A 615 7.79 -8.43 13.86
C THR A 615 7.04 -7.82 12.67
N GLU A 616 7.69 -7.69 11.50
CA GLU A 616 7.05 -7.20 10.28
C GLU A 616 6.28 -8.31 9.54
N TYR A 617 6.64 -9.59 9.74
CA TYR A 617 6.03 -10.72 9.03
C TYR A 617 5.36 -11.78 9.92
N THR A 618 5.51 -11.70 11.24
CA THR A 618 4.78 -12.54 12.19
C THR A 618 4.08 -11.70 13.26
N THR A 619 2.91 -12.17 13.70
CA THR A 619 2.14 -11.56 14.79
C THR A 619 2.43 -12.20 16.16
N ALA A 620 3.41 -13.11 16.22
CA ALA A 620 3.74 -13.88 17.41
C ALA A 620 3.98 -13.00 18.65
N ASP A 621 3.63 -13.50 19.82
CA ASP A 621 3.81 -12.80 21.10
C ASP A 621 5.24 -12.92 21.62
N VAL A 622 5.93 -13.99 21.24
CA VAL A 622 7.34 -14.21 21.49
C VAL A 622 8.03 -14.55 20.17
N ILE A 623 9.09 -13.83 19.86
CA ILE A 623 9.93 -14.03 18.68
C ILE A 623 11.34 -14.29 19.20
N GLY A 624 11.95 -15.40 18.86
CA GLY A 624 13.29 -15.71 19.38
C GLY A 624 14.04 -16.68 18.49
N LYS A 625 15.09 -17.27 19.05
CA LYS A 625 15.93 -18.24 18.34
C LYS A 625 15.77 -19.60 19.01
N LYS A 626 14.94 -20.48 18.44
CA LYS A 626 14.85 -21.88 18.87
C LYS A 626 16.03 -22.67 18.34
N ASN A 627 16.33 -22.48 17.05
CA ASN A 627 17.58 -22.92 16.46
C ASN A 627 18.68 -21.91 16.81
N TYR A 628 19.77 -22.37 17.43
CA TYR A 628 20.92 -21.53 17.77
C TYR A 628 22.22 -22.34 17.90
N LEU A 629 23.34 -21.63 18.04
CA LEU A 629 24.65 -22.23 18.25
C LEU A 629 25.05 -22.18 19.73
N GLU A 630 25.59 -23.27 20.24
CA GLU A 630 26.09 -23.39 21.61
C GLU A 630 27.59 -23.67 21.59
N HIS A 631 28.35 -22.91 22.37
CA HIS A 631 29.78 -23.11 22.51
C HIS A 631 30.08 -24.26 23.48
N THR A 632 30.74 -25.30 22.97
CA THR A 632 31.18 -26.46 23.76
C THR A 632 32.62 -26.83 23.41
N LYS A 633 33.53 -26.83 24.39
CA LYS A 633 34.91 -27.35 24.26
C LYS A 633 35.61 -26.90 22.95
N GLU A 634 35.58 -25.60 22.66
CA GLU A 634 36.17 -24.93 21.46
C GLU A 634 35.46 -25.15 20.11
N GLN A 635 34.23 -25.68 20.12
CA GLN A 635 33.41 -25.82 18.92
C GLN A 635 32.02 -25.22 19.11
N LEU A 636 31.34 -24.96 17.99
CA LEU A 636 29.93 -24.58 17.99
C LEU A 636 29.09 -25.79 17.63
N ARG A 637 28.11 -26.10 18.50
CA ARG A 637 27.11 -27.12 18.28
C ARG A 637 25.77 -26.46 17.96
N GLU A 638 25.13 -26.85 16.87
CA GLU A 638 23.77 -26.41 16.56
C GLU A 638 22.74 -27.14 17.43
N VAL A 639 21.80 -26.39 17.98
CA VAL A 639 20.73 -26.86 18.86
C VAL A 639 19.40 -26.64 18.16
N ALA A 640 18.51 -27.63 18.18
CA ALA A 640 17.21 -27.60 17.51
C ALA A 640 17.33 -27.25 16.01
N GLU A 641 18.20 -28.00 15.33
CA GLU A 641 18.42 -27.87 13.88
C GLU A 641 17.08 -27.86 13.14
N GLN A 642 16.98 -27.02 12.10
CA GLN A 642 15.80 -26.90 11.24
C GLN A 642 14.56 -26.25 11.89
N GLU A 643 14.64 -25.76 13.12
CA GLU A 643 13.57 -24.97 13.76
C GLU A 643 13.70 -23.46 13.47
N ASP A 644 14.44 -23.06 12.44
CA ASP A 644 14.47 -21.68 11.93
C ASP A 644 13.19 -21.33 11.16
N TYR A 645 12.75 -20.08 11.28
CA TYR A 645 11.57 -19.52 10.59
C TYR A 645 10.28 -20.36 10.73
N ALA A 646 10.02 -20.87 11.94
CA ALA A 646 8.89 -21.74 12.24
C ALA A 646 8.16 -21.33 13.52
N PHE A 647 6.86 -21.63 13.60
CA PHE A 647 6.13 -21.54 14.88
C PHE A 647 6.49 -22.76 15.73
N VAL A 648 6.89 -22.51 16.97
CA VAL A 648 7.41 -23.52 17.89
C VAL A 648 6.55 -23.59 19.15
N ASN A 649 6.73 -24.65 19.94
CA ASN A 649 5.98 -24.86 21.18
C ASN A 649 6.79 -24.54 22.44
N SER A 650 8.06 -24.17 22.29
CA SER A 650 8.99 -23.98 23.40
C SER A 650 10.14 -23.05 23.03
N MET A 651 10.47 -22.14 23.93
CA MET A 651 11.57 -21.17 23.81
C MET A 651 12.01 -20.71 25.21
N THR A 652 13.18 -20.11 25.35
CA THR A 652 13.69 -19.62 26.65
C THR A 652 13.85 -18.11 26.62
N TYR A 653 13.99 -17.49 27.80
CA TYR A 653 14.06 -16.04 27.92
C TYR A 653 15.31 -15.44 27.27
N HIS A 654 16.45 -16.14 27.37
CA HIS A 654 17.73 -15.64 26.88
C HIS A 654 17.84 -15.56 25.36
N THR A 655 16.93 -16.20 24.62
CA THR A 655 16.94 -16.21 23.15
C THR A 655 15.76 -15.46 22.54
N ALA A 656 14.97 -14.73 23.34
CA ALA A 656 13.69 -14.18 22.92
C ALA A 656 13.55 -12.65 23.04
N LEU A 657 12.75 -12.13 22.11
CA LEU A 657 12.03 -10.87 22.16
C LEU A 657 10.57 -11.18 22.55
N LEU A 658 10.07 -10.58 23.62
CA LEU A 658 8.78 -10.90 24.22
C LEU A 658 7.91 -9.65 24.29
N LYS A 659 6.61 -9.76 23.99
CA LYS A 659 5.69 -8.64 24.24
C LYS A 659 5.56 -8.41 25.75
N THR A 660 5.66 -7.15 26.17
CA THR A 660 5.48 -6.77 27.57
C THR A 660 4.07 -7.12 28.07
N THR A 661 3.09 -7.21 27.17
CA THR A 661 1.67 -7.55 27.45
C THR A 661 1.40 -9.03 27.72
N ILE A 662 2.38 -9.91 27.64
CA ILE A 662 2.22 -11.33 28.04
C ILE A 662 1.70 -11.38 29.49
N PRO A 663 0.75 -12.28 29.82
CA PRO A 663 0.19 -12.41 31.16
C PRO A 663 1.19 -13.07 32.12
N TRP A 664 2.23 -12.32 32.51
CA TRP A 664 3.29 -12.78 33.40
C TRP A 664 2.73 -13.34 34.72
N MET A 665 3.21 -14.51 35.14
CA MET A 665 2.75 -15.15 36.37
C MET A 665 3.62 -14.77 37.57
N GLY A 666 3.01 -14.22 38.62
CA GLY A 666 3.70 -13.87 39.86
C GLY A 666 4.15 -12.40 39.92
N SER A 667 4.90 -12.05 40.97
CA SER A 667 5.45 -10.69 41.12
C SER A 667 6.57 -10.42 40.11
N VAL A 668 6.92 -9.14 39.91
CA VAL A 668 8.03 -8.78 39.00
C VAL A 668 9.33 -9.47 39.40
N GLN A 669 9.66 -9.53 40.69
CA GLN A 669 10.85 -10.25 41.14
C GLN A 669 10.82 -11.73 40.75
N GLN A 670 9.69 -12.41 40.88
CA GLN A 670 9.57 -13.82 40.49
C GLN A 670 9.78 -13.99 38.98
N VAL A 671 9.24 -13.08 38.16
CA VAL A 671 9.46 -13.09 36.71
C VAL A 671 10.95 -12.90 36.38
N LEU A 672 11.61 -11.94 37.02
CA LEU A 672 13.05 -11.69 36.83
C LEU A 672 13.91 -12.90 37.24
N THR A 673 13.57 -13.59 38.33
CA THR A 673 14.25 -14.83 38.73
C THR A 673 14.12 -15.94 37.69
N ARG A 674 12.93 -16.10 37.08
CA ARG A 674 12.75 -17.08 35.99
C ARG A 674 13.52 -16.71 34.72
N MET A 675 13.58 -15.41 34.42
CA MET A 675 14.37 -14.89 33.31
C MET A 675 15.86 -15.17 33.52
N GLU A 676 16.39 -14.87 34.71
CA GLU A 676 17.78 -15.15 35.10
C GLU A 676 18.15 -16.64 35.02
N GLN A 677 17.22 -17.52 35.41
CA GLN A 677 17.39 -18.97 35.34
C GLN A 677 17.19 -19.56 33.94
N ASP A 678 16.93 -18.71 32.92
CA ASP A 678 16.58 -19.09 31.55
C ASP A 678 15.46 -20.15 31.48
N GLU A 679 14.44 -20.03 32.35
CA GLU A 679 13.34 -20.99 32.39
C GLU A 679 12.58 -21.05 31.05
N SER A 680 11.90 -22.16 30.82
CA SER A 680 11.11 -22.35 29.60
C SER A 680 9.84 -21.51 29.58
N LEU A 681 9.53 -20.93 28.41
CA LEU A 681 8.29 -20.20 28.12
C LEU A 681 7.09 -21.11 27.83
N ASP A 682 7.26 -22.44 27.90
CA ASP A 682 6.22 -23.44 27.61
C ASP A 682 4.92 -23.22 28.39
N VAL A 683 5.03 -22.71 29.63
CA VAL A 683 3.85 -22.47 30.46
C VAL A 683 2.95 -21.41 29.85
N TYR A 684 3.52 -20.38 29.20
CA TYR A 684 2.77 -19.35 28.49
C TYR A 684 2.21 -19.86 27.16
N PHE A 685 2.96 -20.71 26.45
CA PHE A 685 2.45 -21.36 25.24
C PHE A 685 1.17 -22.16 25.52
N ARG A 686 1.13 -22.90 26.64
CA ARG A 686 -0.07 -23.63 27.08
C ARG A 686 -1.26 -22.71 27.43
N GLN A 687 -1.02 -21.42 27.63
CA GLN A 687 -2.05 -20.40 27.87
C GLN A 687 -2.45 -19.64 26.59
N GLY A 688 -1.93 -20.06 25.43
CA GLY A 688 -2.26 -19.47 24.12
C GLY A 688 -1.27 -18.42 23.62
N VAL A 689 -0.16 -18.19 24.32
CA VAL A 689 0.92 -17.31 23.84
C VAL A 689 1.60 -17.95 22.64
N THR A 690 1.71 -17.20 21.55
CA THR A 690 2.30 -17.70 20.30
C THR A 690 3.81 -17.49 20.26
N LEU A 691 4.57 -18.54 19.89
CA LEU A 691 6.03 -18.51 19.83
C LEU A 691 6.51 -18.72 18.39
N PHE A 692 7.40 -17.86 17.92
CA PHE A 692 8.01 -17.95 16.60
C PHE A 692 9.54 -17.95 16.70
N SER A 693 10.18 -18.87 15.99
CA SER A 693 11.63 -18.96 15.87
C SER A 693 12.10 -18.29 14.59
N ALA A 694 13.01 -17.33 14.69
CA ALA A 694 13.66 -16.64 13.59
C ALA A 694 14.91 -17.42 13.12
N ASP A 695 15.88 -16.72 12.52
CA ASP A 695 17.16 -17.31 12.12
C ASP A 695 18.02 -17.71 13.35
N LYS A 696 19.07 -18.50 13.12
CA LYS A 696 19.97 -19.01 14.17
C LYS A 696 21.21 -18.16 14.47
N PHE A 697 21.44 -17.10 13.69
CA PHE A 697 22.65 -16.29 13.73
C PHE A 697 22.60 -15.19 14.80
N ASN A 698 23.70 -14.49 15.00
CA ASN A 698 23.85 -13.43 16.01
C ASN A 698 23.59 -13.87 17.47
N PHE A 699 23.66 -15.17 17.79
CA PHE A 699 23.57 -15.64 19.17
C PHE A 699 24.39 -16.92 19.37
N VAL A 700 25.22 -16.93 20.42
CA VAL A 700 25.95 -18.12 20.86
C VAL A 700 25.75 -18.34 22.35
N LYS A 701 25.05 -19.43 22.69
CA LYS A 701 24.90 -19.87 24.08
C LYS A 701 26.27 -20.25 24.66
N ASN A 702 26.56 -19.77 25.88
CA ASN A 702 27.87 -19.90 26.55
C ASN A 702 29.05 -19.32 25.74
N GLY A 703 28.76 -18.33 24.88
CA GLY A 703 29.71 -17.75 23.93
C GLY A 703 30.64 -16.66 24.47
N VAL A 704 30.55 -16.28 25.75
CA VAL A 704 31.36 -15.17 26.32
C VAL A 704 32.87 -15.36 26.15
N HIS A 705 33.34 -16.61 26.06
CA HIS A 705 34.74 -16.96 25.85
C HIS A 705 34.99 -17.66 24.50
N ALA A 706 34.05 -17.60 23.57
CA ALA A 706 34.25 -18.13 22.22
C ALA A 706 35.36 -17.33 21.52
N SER A 707 36.21 -18.00 20.75
CA SER A 707 37.25 -17.32 19.97
C SER A 707 36.63 -16.48 18.85
N GLN A 708 37.32 -15.42 18.43
CA GLN A 708 36.83 -14.55 17.36
C GLN A 708 36.51 -15.33 16.07
N HIS A 709 37.34 -16.32 15.72
CA HIS A 709 37.09 -17.17 14.56
C HIS A 709 35.77 -17.97 14.62
N LEU A 710 35.30 -18.33 15.82
CA LEU A 710 33.99 -18.97 15.96
C LEU A 710 32.87 -17.93 15.88
N ILE A 711 33.06 -16.76 16.51
CA ILE A 711 32.10 -15.65 16.47
C ILE A 711 31.86 -15.19 15.02
N ASP A 712 32.91 -15.07 14.21
CA ASP A 712 32.83 -14.65 12.80
C ASP A 712 31.94 -15.59 11.93
N LYS A 713 31.69 -16.83 12.38
CA LYS A 713 30.79 -17.77 11.69
C LYS A 713 29.31 -17.55 12.02
N VAL A 714 29.03 -16.77 13.06
CA VAL A 714 27.70 -16.54 13.62
C VAL A 714 27.25 -15.10 13.45
N ASP A 715 28.20 -14.16 13.45
CA ASP A 715 27.98 -12.75 13.17
C ASP A 715 27.86 -12.52 11.66
N ILE A 716 26.66 -12.81 11.17
CA ILE A 716 26.20 -12.49 9.82
C ILE A 716 25.44 -11.18 9.89
#